data_AF-A0A6G0ZMU8-F1
#
_entry.id   AF-A0A6G0ZMU8-F1
#
_cell.length_a   1.000
_cell.length_b   1.000
_cell.length_c   1.000
_cell.angle_alpha   90.00
_cell.angle_beta   90.00
_cell.angle_gamma   90.00
#
_symmetry.space_group_name_H-M   'P 1'
#
loop_
_entity.id
_entity.type
_entity.pdbx_description
1 polymer ?
#
loop_
_entity_poly.entity_id
_entity_poly.type
_entity_poly.pdbx_seq_one_letter_code
_entity_poly.pdbx_strand_id
1 'polypeptide(L)'
;MVEALSTGFQNLYNKYTRSENGPQDDGRCEIYIVPPNKKSANTVVLVDNNTPQGFQRYRPKARRSFEFDVKQLCISKHLKWQIMRQSRLRTSTGQCCPICIPNMANGNERVVSNLRNLLDIYNIKAVKKSMFGCFVDDLKFFYQLKSQEYKYIYDEVGTHDIAQYVLEDEVVVKAISTVARNACADDLTDGDSRFDEEMKTQQANTRCILTVISANAKNWVYKVIGWFTYRMVSLLATSLVVQPAQIERVREAEQSGLPVIYLPLHKSHMDYILLGLVLMMNNIKPPLVAAGENLRVFFISKLLSFLGAFYIKRQVDTKKDQLYWSVLSSYIKNSMKNGHHIEFFLEGARTRSGKCCVPKAGLLSIIVDAYREKVIEDAWIIPVSMNYDRILEGNFVREQLGQPKKKETFFVAIWTFIKAICSHYGIMRVDFNKPYRLRDLYESIDKLTQLENESLSKNGMEVMSPTICYKNTVDRMAKHIVYDCWKSTPIMSTHAVCFILLNKYRNGTTLEQLAKDLSILRDKLSQGDRDVGFSGKSIEVIKHALDLLGPKLVVYENTDNGHFVKPILDVSALIELSYYANNLISHFMHKSIVALTIFKLVSQEFWNTSITEKKISRKELVEDVLFLFNLLQFDFVFIKPCDSLDNIVEGVIRSFEEEDIILIDNMLEEERRSRNMAKHLDYDSDDDYQQSYVEVDTQYRVNTNVSSLNNLKFYRSVMMPYLECMAESAGSFLALSESSVTEREHIQTILNQMHENLEEGILSYGESISVDTIKHSFLAFEKFNCLQITTKDNIKTLCVNNQSSELNEGMQVMSEYIEEFVKQIN
;
A
#
# COMPACT_ATOMS: atom_id res chain seq x y z
N MET A 1 -13.43 22.17 31.32
CA MET A 1 -13.60 21.79 29.89
C MET A 1 -13.54 20.27 29.69
N VAL A 2 -12.50 19.57 30.17
CA VAL A 2 -12.39 18.09 30.09
C VAL A 2 -13.50 17.37 30.86
N GLU A 3 -13.84 17.82 32.06
CA GLU A 3 -14.99 17.26 32.81
C GLU A 3 -16.32 17.54 32.09
N ALA A 4 -16.55 18.77 31.62
CA ALA A 4 -17.75 19.11 30.85
C ALA A 4 -17.89 18.29 29.56
N LEU A 5 -16.78 18.03 28.86
CA LEU A 5 -16.73 17.11 27.72
C LEU A 5 -17.05 15.69 28.17
N SER A 6 -16.43 15.19 29.23
CA SER A 6 -16.68 13.84 29.77
C SER A 6 -18.14 13.62 30.18
N THR A 7 -18.75 14.59 30.88
CA THR A 7 -20.15 14.50 31.30
C THR A 7 -21.07 14.57 30.08
N GLY A 8 -20.75 15.44 29.11
CA GLY A 8 -21.42 15.47 27.80
C GLY A 8 -21.32 14.13 27.06
N PHE A 9 -20.15 13.50 27.06
CA PHE A 9 -19.88 12.21 26.42
C PHE A 9 -20.60 11.04 27.09
N GLN A 10 -20.60 10.98 28.43
CA GLN A 10 -21.31 9.93 29.18
C GLN A 10 -22.83 10.04 29.00
N ASN A 11 -23.35 11.27 28.97
CA ASN A 11 -24.77 11.52 28.70
C ASN A 11 -25.17 11.17 27.26
N LEU A 12 -24.29 11.42 26.28
CA LEU A 12 -24.51 11.00 24.89
C LEU A 12 -24.48 9.48 24.74
N TYR A 13 -23.54 8.80 25.41
CA TYR A 13 -23.42 7.34 25.44
C TYR A 13 -24.71 6.69 25.98
N ASN A 14 -25.17 7.14 27.15
CA ASN A 14 -26.40 6.63 27.78
C ASN A 14 -27.67 6.90 26.95
N LYS A 15 -27.70 7.99 26.18
CA LYS A 15 -28.82 8.35 25.32
C LYS A 15 -28.90 7.46 24.08
N TYR A 16 -27.77 7.08 23.49
CA TYR A 16 -27.72 6.26 22.27
C TYR A 16 -27.88 4.76 22.56
N THR A 17 -27.32 4.24 23.66
CA THR A 17 -27.49 2.81 24.01
C THR A 17 -28.91 2.44 24.43
N ARG A 18 -29.75 3.42 24.78
CA ARG A 18 -31.19 3.22 25.03
C ARG A 18 -32.04 3.21 23.75
N SER A 19 -31.50 3.68 22.62
CA SER A 19 -32.21 3.82 21.35
C SER A 19 -32.13 2.59 20.44
N GLU A 20 -31.27 1.61 20.74
CA GLU A 20 -31.05 0.41 19.91
C GLU A 20 -31.95 -0.80 20.28
N ASN A 21 -32.97 -0.63 21.11
CA ASN A 21 -33.95 -1.70 21.38
C ASN A 21 -35.13 -1.62 20.40
N GLY A 22 -34.95 -2.20 19.20
CA GLY A 22 -36.05 -2.81 18.42
C GLY A 22 -36.41 -4.19 18.99
N PRO A 23 -37.54 -4.80 18.58
CA PRO A 23 -38.37 -5.67 19.42
C PRO A 23 -37.64 -6.91 19.95
N GLN A 24 -37.97 -7.24 21.21
CA GLN A 24 -37.51 -8.44 21.90
C GLN A 24 -37.97 -9.69 21.14
N ASP A 25 -37.03 -10.40 20.54
CA ASP A 25 -37.23 -11.79 20.09
C ASP A 25 -36.47 -12.70 21.05
N ASP A 26 -37.23 -13.48 21.83
CA ASP A 26 -36.79 -14.28 22.99
C ASP A 26 -36.13 -15.63 22.57
N GLY A 27 -35.31 -15.62 21.53
CA GLY A 27 -34.60 -16.80 21.02
C GLY A 27 -33.28 -17.08 21.76
N ARG A 28 -33.33 -17.52 23.02
CA ARG A 28 -32.14 -17.99 23.74
C ARG A 28 -31.74 -19.41 23.28
N CYS A 29 -30.78 -19.52 22.38
CA CYS A 29 -30.09 -20.80 22.14
C CYS A 29 -29.11 -21.09 23.28
N GLU A 30 -29.43 -22.08 24.12
CA GLU A 30 -28.54 -22.62 25.14
C GLU A 30 -27.51 -23.56 24.48
N ILE A 31 -26.22 -23.21 24.57
CA ILE A 31 -25.13 -24.06 24.05
C ILE A 31 -24.53 -24.85 25.22
N TYR A 32 -24.55 -26.17 25.12
CA TYR A 32 -23.92 -27.11 26.07
C TYR A 32 -22.56 -27.55 25.52
N ILE A 33 -21.49 -27.47 26.34
CA ILE A 33 -20.13 -27.89 25.95
C ILE A 33 -19.86 -29.29 26.50
N VAL A 34 -19.46 -30.22 25.63
CA VAL A 34 -19.01 -31.57 26.01
C VAL A 34 -17.48 -31.54 26.24
N PRO A 35 -16.95 -32.03 27.37
CA PRO A 35 -15.51 -32.08 27.60
C PRO A 35 -14.84 -33.23 26.79
N PRO A 36 -13.59 -33.06 26.32
CA PRO A 36 -12.92 -34.06 25.48
C PRO A 36 -12.40 -35.23 26.33
N ASN A 37 -12.78 -36.46 25.98
CA ASN A 37 -12.35 -37.68 26.68
C ASN A 37 -11.02 -38.21 26.12
N LYS A 38 -10.07 -38.55 26.99
CA LYS A 38 -8.76 -39.13 26.63
C LYS A 38 -8.84 -40.66 26.45
N LYS A 39 -8.53 -41.10 25.22
CA LYS A 39 -7.94 -42.40 24.78
C LYS A 39 -8.72 -43.74 24.87
N SER A 40 -8.58 -44.47 23.74
CA SER A 40 -8.39 -45.92 23.47
C SER A 40 -9.57 -46.83 23.08
N ALA A 41 -9.48 -47.29 21.81
CA ALA A 41 -9.81 -48.57 21.15
C ALA A 41 -10.86 -49.55 21.71
N ASN A 42 -11.70 -50.02 20.77
CA ASN A 42 -12.40 -51.31 20.69
C ASN A 42 -13.16 -51.83 21.92
N THR A 43 -14.46 -51.51 22.02
CA THR A 43 -15.48 -52.49 22.45
C THR A 43 -16.87 -52.01 22.01
N VAL A 44 -17.63 -52.86 21.32
CA VAL A 44 -19.08 -52.66 21.10
C VAL A 44 -19.78 -52.95 22.42
N VAL A 45 -20.43 -51.95 23.02
CA VAL A 45 -21.28 -52.13 24.20
C VAL A 45 -22.61 -51.41 23.98
N LEU A 46 -23.68 -52.16 24.20
CA LEU A 46 -25.09 -51.75 24.13
C LEU A 46 -25.38 -50.60 25.10
N VAL A 47 -26.15 -49.61 24.64
CA VAL A 47 -26.55 -48.42 25.40
C VAL A 47 -27.74 -48.77 26.29
N ASP A 48 -27.51 -48.78 27.61
CA ASP A 48 -28.58 -48.69 28.61
C ASP A 48 -28.75 -47.24 29.07
N ASN A 49 -29.96 -46.72 28.87
CA ASN A 49 -30.39 -45.38 29.30
C ASN A 49 -30.69 -45.40 30.80
N ASN A 50 -29.80 -44.86 31.66
CA ASN A 50 -30.17 -44.16 32.92
C ASN A 50 -28.95 -43.78 33.79
N THR A 51 -28.16 -42.78 33.40
CA THR A 51 -27.33 -42.02 34.36
C THR A 51 -27.13 -40.57 33.87
N PRO A 52 -27.35 -39.54 34.70
CA PRO A 52 -27.22 -38.16 34.27
C PRO A 52 -25.74 -37.72 34.25
N GLN A 53 -25.16 -37.57 33.06
CA GLN A 53 -23.85 -36.95 32.88
C GLN A 53 -23.96 -35.43 33.09
N GLY A 54 -23.09 -34.88 33.95
CA GLY A 54 -23.10 -33.47 34.33
C GLY A 54 -22.61 -32.55 33.21
N PHE A 55 -23.54 -31.87 32.53
CA PHE A 55 -23.25 -30.75 31.65
C PHE A 55 -22.97 -29.47 32.46
N GLN A 56 -21.82 -28.82 32.23
CA GLN A 56 -21.53 -27.51 32.83
C GLN A 56 -22.14 -26.38 31.99
N ARG A 57 -23.03 -25.57 32.58
CA ARG A 57 -23.63 -24.39 31.95
C ARG A 57 -22.58 -23.31 31.68
N TYR A 58 -22.31 -23.01 30.40
CA TYR A 58 -21.51 -21.84 30.03
C TYR A 58 -22.41 -20.59 29.95
N ARG A 59 -22.28 -19.68 30.93
CA ARG A 59 -22.83 -18.31 30.83
C ARG A 59 -21.78 -17.42 30.16
N PRO A 60 -22.02 -16.86 28.96
CA PRO A 60 -21.14 -15.83 28.43
C PRO A 60 -21.13 -14.65 29.42
N LYS A 61 -19.93 -14.26 29.87
CA LYS A 61 -19.77 -13.07 30.73
C LYS A 61 -20.39 -11.88 30.00
N ALA A 62 -21.36 -11.22 30.64
CA ALA A 62 -21.98 -10.01 30.13
C ALA A 62 -20.93 -9.02 29.62
N ARG A 63 -21.19 -8.39 28.47
CA ARG A 63 -20.41 -7.24 27.97
C ARG A 63 -20.22 -6.28 29.14
N ARG A 64 -18.97 -6.04 29.57
CA ARG A 64 -18.67 -4.97 30.53
C ARG A 64 -19.27 -3.69 29.97
N SER A 65 -20.12 -3.03 30.75
CA SER A 65 -20.56 -1.66 30.48
C SER A 65 -19.31 -0.79 30.31
N PHE A 66 -19.25 -0.03 29.22
CA PHE A 66 -18.14 0.90 28.99
C PHE A 66 -18.26 2.04 30.01
N GLU A 67 -17.40 2.02 31.02
CA GLU A 67 -17.24 3.13 31.97
C GLU A 67 -16.09 4.00 31.48
N PHE A 68 -16.39 5.24 31.09
CA PHE A 68 -15.40 6.20 30.64
C PHE A 68 -14.67 6.80 31.85
N ASP A 69 -13.53 6.22 32.22
CA ASP A 69 -12.70 6.78 33.29
C ASP A 69 -11.89 7.98 32.76
N VAL A 70 -12.28 9.19 33.18
CA VAL A 70 -11.60 10.45 32.86
C VAL A 70 -10.13 10.43 33.29
N LYS A 71 -9.78 9.66 34.32
CA LYS A 71 -8.38 9.53 34.76
C LYS A 71 -7.52 8.88 33.69
N GLN A 72 -8.07 7.99 32.85
CA GLN A 72 -7.32 7.37 31.74
C GLN A 72 -6.97 8.37 30.62
N LEU A 73 -7.79 9.41 30.39
CA LEU A 73 -7.45 10.50 29.45
C LEU A 73 -6.27 11.36 29.94
N CYS A 74 -6.04 11.37 31.25
CA CYS A 74 -4.99 12.14 31.91
C CYS A 74 -3.69 11.33 32.10
N ILE A 75 -3.76 10.01 32.03
CA ILE A 75 -2.59 9.13 32.09
C ILE A 75 -1.97 9.08 30.70
N SER A 76 -0.93 9.88 30.47
CA SER A 76 -0.07 9.69 29.30
C SER A 76 0.51 8.26 29.34
N LYS A 77 0.36 7.52 28.24
CA LYS A 77 0.88 6.15 28.08
C LYS A 77 2.41 6.19 27.94
N HIS A 78 3.12 6.57 28.99
CA HIS A 78 4.57 6.47 29.05
C HIS A 78 4.99 5.01 29.29
N LEU A 79 4.94 4.19 28.24
CA LEU A 79 5.77 2.99 28.19
C LEU A 79 7.22 3.43 27.95
N LYS A 80 8.13 2.92 28.79
CA LYS A 80 9.57 3.22 28.72
C LYS A 80 10.05 3.03 27.28
N TRP A 81 10.63 4.09 26.74
CA TRP A 81 11.19 4.25 25.40
C TRP A 81 12.47 3.39 25.20
N GLN A 82 12.39 2.08 25.46
CA GLN A 82 13.55 1.16 25.39
C GLN A 82 13.79 0.60 23.97
N ILE A 83 12.77 0.61 23.12
CA ILE A 83 12.76 -0.02 21.78
C ILE A 83 13.31 0.90 20.69
N MET A 84 13.39 2.21 20.92
CA MET A 84 14.09 3.16 20.05
C MET A 84 15.20 3.80 20.87
N ARG A 85 16.39 3.19 20.97
CA ARG A 85 17.53 3.94 21.52
C ARG A 85 17.90 5.04 20.52
N GLN A 86 17.64 6.29 20.91
CA GLN A 86 18.05 7.53 20.22
C GLN A 86 19.54 7.57 19.80
N SER A 87 20.37 6.65 20.28
CA SER A 87 21.82 6.64 20.11
C SER A 87 22.32 6.04 18.79
N ARG A 88 21.48 5.33 18.01
CA ARG A 88 21.92 4.80 16.71
C ARG A 88 21.55 5.77 15.60
N LEU A 89 22.57 6.50 15.16
CA LEU A 89 22.61 7.25 13.92
C LEU A 89 22.05 6.42 12.74
N ARG A 90 21.08 6.98 12.00
CA ARG A 90 20.39 6.32 10.88
C ARG A 90 20.73 7.04 9.58
N THR A 91 21.03 6.27 8.54
CA THR A 91 21.20 6.78 7.18
C THR A 91 19.85 7.20 6.61
N SER A 92 19.77 8.41 6.06
CA SER A 92 18.54 8.83 5.39
C SER A 92 18.24 7.98 4.15
N THR A 93 17.07 7.36 4.12
CA THR A 93 16.52 6.62 2.99
C THR A 93 15.84 7.57 1.99
N GLY A 94 15.43 7.05 0.83
CA GLY A 94 14.66 7.81 -0.17
C GLY A 94 15.52 8.72 -1.05
N GLN A 95 16.65 8.21 -1.54
CA GLN A 95 17.54 8.95 -2.44
C GLN A 95 16.93 9.14 -3.83
N CYS A 96 17.34 10.20 -4.53
CA CYS A 96 16.91 10.45 -5.92
C CYS A 96 17.43 9.34 -6.86
N CYS A 97 16.64 9.02 -7.88
CA CYS A 97 17.05 8.07 -8.91
C CYS A 97 18.20 8.66 -9.75
N PRO A 98 19.34 7.96 -9.89
CA PRO A 98 20.49 8.47 -10.64
C PRO A 98 20.21 8.58 -12.15
N ILE A 99 19.29 7.76 -12.68
CA ILE A 99 18.91 7.76 -14.09
C ILE A 99 18.01 8.96 -14.40
N CYS A 100 16.92 9.13 -13.62
CA CYS A 100 15.94 10.18 -13.89
C CYS A 100 16.33 11.57 -13.36
N ILE A 101 17.23 11.64 -12.38
CA ILE A 101 17.53 12.89 -11.65
C ILE A 101 19.05 13.01 -11.39
N PRO A 102 19.87 12.97 -12.44
CA PRO A 102 21.34 12.85 -12.32
C PRO A 102 21.96 14.03 -11.56
N ASN A 103 21.48 15.24 -11.80
CA ASN A 103 22.03 16.47 -11.19
C ASN A 103 21.89 16.48 -9.66
N MET A 104 20.77 15.99 -9.15
CA MET A 104 20.53 15.88 -7.69
C MET A 104 21.11 14.60 -7.10
N ALA A 105 21.28 13.55 -7.91
CA ALA A 105 21.80 12.25 -7.47
C ALA A 105 23.32 12.26 -7.21
N ASN A 106 24.08 13.10 -7.92
CA ASN A 106 25.52 13.24 -7.73
C ASN A 106 25.93 13.81 -6.34
N GLY A 107 24.97 14.36 -5.59
CA GLY A 107 25.11 14.76 -4.17
C GLY A 107 24.33 13.87 -3.21
N ASN A 108 24.20 12.57 -3.47
CA ASN A 108 23.56 11.59 -2.59
C ASN A 108 24.43 11.20 -1.39
N GLU A 109 24.98 12.18 -0.66
CA GLU A 109 25.58 11.89 0.64
C GLU A 109 24.47 11.42 1.58
N ARG A 110 24.60 10.20 2.09
CA ARG A 110 23.67 9.65 3.06
C ARG A 110 23.86 10.38 4.37
N VAL A 111 23.09 11.44 4.57
CA VAL A 111 23.09 12.19 5.82
C VAL A 111 22.66 11.25 6.94
N VAL A 112 23.52 11.14 7.93
CA VAL A 112 23.28 10.29 9.08
C VAL A 112 22.76 11.16 10.22
N SER A 113 21.56 10.86 10.71
CA SER A 113 20.98 11.62 11.82
C SER A 113 20.23 10.70 12.77
N ASN A 114 20.07 11.14 14.02
CA ASN A 114 19.21 10.45 14.98
C ASN A 114 17.74 10.65 14.63
N LEU A 115 16.90 9.74 15.11
CA LEU A 115 15.45 9.87 15.03
C LEU A 115 14.94 10.81 16.13
N ARG A 116 14.01 11.71 15.79
CA ARG A 116 13.38 12.64 16.71
C ARG A 116 11.94 12.21 16.96
N ASN A 117 11.57 12.03 18.23
CA ASN A 117 10.18 11.87 18.62
C ASN A 117 9.54 13.25 18.77
N LEU A 118 8.54 13.57 17.95
CA LEU A 118 7.83 14.83 18.01
C LEU A 118 6.88 14.92 19.20
N LEU A 119 6.42 13.78 19.73
CA LEU A 119 5.60 13.76 20.96
C LEU A 119 6.43 13.99 22.22
N ASP A 120 7.75 13.83 22.12
CA ASP A 120 8.67 14.07 23.22
C ASP A 120 9.24 15.49 23.12
N ILE A 121 8.45 16.46 23.55
CA ILE A 121 8.85 17.88 23.59
C ILE A 121 10.05 18.10 24.55
N TYR A 122 10.37 17.12 25.42
CA TYR A 122 11.46 17.18 26.39
C TYR A 122 12.30 15.92 26.40
N ASN A 123 13.46 15.96 25.75
CA ASN A 123 14.53 15.00 26.07
C ASN A 123 15.13 15.31 27.46
N ILE A 124 14.39 15.10 28.54
CA ILE A 124 14.88 15.15 29.93
C ILE A 124 14.48 13.86 30.63
N LYS A 125 15.53 13.13 31.04
CA LYS A 125 15.49 11.96 31.90
C LYS A 125 14.47 12.13 33.04
N ALA A 126 13.61 11.13 33.17
CA ALA A 126 13.06 10.68 34.45
C ALA A 126 12.45 11.77 35.36
N VAL A 127 11.26 12.28 35.01
CA VAL A 127 10.35 12.83 36.01
C VAL A 127 8.98 12.23 35.78
N LYS A 128 8.39 11.60 36.82
CA LYS A 128 6.97 11.23 36.81
C LYS A 128 6.17 12.52 36.61
N LYS A 129 5.70 12.79 35.39
CA LYS A 129 4.86 13.96 35.12
C LYS A 129 3.55 13.80 35.88
N SER A 130 3.37 14.63 36.91
CA SER A 130 2.08 14.92 37.55
C SER A 130 1.08 15.48 36.52
N MET A 131 -0.22 15.50 36.81
CA MET A 131 -1.26 16.11 35.94
C MET A 131 -0.90 17.55 35.49
N PHE A 132 -0.15 18.29 36.31
CA PHE A 132 0.35 19.62 35.98
C PHE A 132 1.42 19.62 34.87
N GLY A 133 2.19 18.54 34.71
CA GLY A 133 3.20 18.41 33.65
C GLY A 133 2.57 18.34 32.26
N CYS A 134 1.47 17.58 32.10
CA CYS A 134 0.71 17.52 30.84
C CYS A 134 0.12 18.90 30.47
N PHE A 135 -0.42 19.62 31.46
CA PHE A 135 -0.95 20.96 31.25
C PHE A 135 0.12 21.98 30.83
N VAL A 136 1.34 21.86 31.37
CA VAL A 136 2.50 22.68 30.97
C VAL A 136 2.96 22.35 29.55
N ASP A 137 2.95 21.08 29.15
CA ASP A 137 3.27 20.68 27.76
C ASP A 137 2.23 21.25 26.79
N ASP A 138 0.94 21.15 27.12
CA ASP A 138 -0.18 21.67 26.32
C ASP A 138 -0.09 23.20 26.17
N LEU A 139 0.22 23.94 27.26
CA LEU A 139 0.42 25.39 27.24
C LEU A 139 1.62 25.80 26.37
N LYS A 140 2.70 25.03 26.40
CA LYS A 140 3.91 25.33 25.61
C LYS A 140 3.73 25.01 24.13
N PHE A 141 3.07 23.91 23.80
CA PHE A 141 2.68 23.64 22.42
C PHE A 141 1.77 24.75 21.90
N PHE A 142 0.80 25.18 22.71
CA PHE A 142 -0.06 26.32 22.38
C PHE A 142 0.73 27.63 22.22
N TYR A 143 1.74 27.88 23.05
CA TYR A 143 2.63 29.04 22.91
C TYR A 143 3.48 28.97 21.63
N GLN A 144 4.06 27.81 21.30
CA GLN A 144 4.81 27.58 20.06
C GLN A 144 3.92 27.83 18.85
N LEU A 145 2.71 27.25 18.83
CA LEU A 145 1.71 27.51 17.79
C LEU A 145 1.29 28.98 17.72
N LYS A 146 1.16 29.66 18.87
CA LYS A 146 0.83 31.09 18.91
C LYS A 146 1.91 31.92 18.22
N SER A 147 3.18 31.60 18.46
CA SER A 147 4.34 32.29 17.87
C SER A 147 4.54 32.03 16.38
N GLN A 148 3.91 30.99 15.80
CA GLN A 148 3.96 30.73 14.37
C GLN A 148 3.04 31.69 13.61
N GLU A 149 3.61 32.47 12.69
CA GLU A 149 2.85 33.28 11.74
C GLU A 149 2.98 32.70 10.34
N TYR A 150 1.92 32.03 9.87
CA TYR A 150 1.85 31.58 8.48
C TYR A 150 1.38 32.77 7.62
N LYS A 151 2.36 33.57 7.16
CA LYS A 151 2.18 34.83 6.43
C LYS A 151 1.15 34.75 5.28
N TYR A 152 1.03 33.61 4.60
CA TYR A 152 0.18 33.42 3.41
C TYR A 152 -1.18 32.75 3.65
N ILE A 153 -1.47 32.30 4.88
CA ILE A 153 -2.81 31.77 5.22
C ILE A 153 -3.69 32.91 5.81
N TYR A 154 -3.09 34.08 6.14
CA TYR A 154 -3.79 35.25 6.70
C TYR A 154 -4.34 36.21 5.65
N ASP A 155 -3.95 36.11 4.38
CA ASP A 155 -4.57 36.92 3.34
C ASP A 155 -5.97 36.35 3.04
N GLU A 156 -6.98 36.82 3.78
CA GLU A 156 -8.41 36.61 3.49
C GLU A 156 -8.78 37.04 2.04
N VAL A 157 -7.88 37.79 1.39
CA VAL A 157 -7.96 38.24 -0.01
C VAL A 157 -7.70 37.09 -1.00
N GLY A 158 -6.82 36.13 -0.70
CA GLY A 158 -6.34 35.15 -1.70
C GLY A 158 -7.33 34.05 -2.11
N THR A 159 -8.27 33.63 -1.24
CA THR A 159 -9.26 32.58 -1.61
C THR A 159 -10.39 33.14 -2.47
N HIS A 160 -10.79 34.39 -2.24
CA HIS A 160 -11.74 35.10 -3.09
C HIS A 160 -11.14 35.39 -4.48
N ASP A 161 -9.85 35.73 -4.53
CA ASP A 161 -9.14 35.95 -5.79
C ASP A 161 -9.00 34.65 -6.61
N ILE A 162 -8.62 33.52 -6.01
CA ILE A 162 -8.52 32.23 -6.76
C ILE A 162 -9.85 31.87 -7.39
N ALA A 163 -10.96 32.02 -6.65
CA ALA A 163 -12.27 31.69 -7.19
C ALA A 163 -12.64 32.58 -8.38
N GLN A 164 -12.29 33.87 -8.32
CA GLN A 164 -12.50 34.79 -9.43
C GLN A 164 -11.60 34.45 -10.62
N TYR A 165 -10.31 34.20 -10.42
CA TYR A 165 -9.38 33.80 -11.48
C TYR A 165 -9.81 32.52 -12.20
N VAL A 166 -10.40 31.55 -11.49
CA VAL A 166 -10.92 30.32 -12.10
C VAL A 166 -12.15 30.60 -12.97
N LEU A 167 -13.01 31.55 -12.58
CA LEU A 167 -14.19 31.93 -13.38
C LEU A 167 -13.80 32.74 -14.63
N GLU A 168 -12.70 33.48 -14.57
CA GLU A 168 -12.15 34.28 -15.67
C GLU A 168 -11.23 33.49 -16.61
N ASP A 169 -10.83 32.27 -16.23
CA ASP A 169 -9.94 31.41 -17.02
C ASP A 169 -10.57 31.03 -18.38
N GLU A 170 -9.85 31.32 -19.47
CA GLU A 170 -10.27 31.05 -20.85
C GLU A 170 -10.69 29.58 -21.07
N VAL A 171 -10.00 28.64 -20.43
CA VAL A 171 -10.30 27.20 -20.57
C VAL A 171 -11.65 26.87 -19.93
N VAL A 172 -11.96 27.49 -18.80
CA VAL A 172 -13.23 27.32 -18.08
C VAL A 172 -14.35 28.00 -18.86
N VAL A 173 -14.18 29.24 -19.31
CA VAL A 173 -15.16 29.96 -20.13
C VAL A 173 -15.48 29.19 -21.41
N LYS A 174 -14.46 28.65 -22.08
CA LYS A 174 -14.65 27.80 -23.26
C LYS A 174 -15.42 26.53 -22.92
N ALA A 175 -15.10 25.86 -21.82
CA ALA A 175 -15.81 24.65 -21.38
C ALA A 175 -17.29 24.93 -21.07
N ILE A 176 -17.60 26.03 -20.39
CA ILE A 176 -18.97 26.48 -20.15
C ILE A 176 -19.70 26.66 -21.49
N SER A 177 -19.09 27.37 -22.44
CA SER A 177 -19.69 27.60 -23.76
C SER A 177 -19.95 26.30 -24.53
N THR A 178 -19.04 25.33 -24.44
CA THR A 178 -19.18 24.03 -25.13
C THR A 178 -20.30 23.18 -24.53
N VAL A 179 -20.39 23.13 -23.20
CA VAL A 179 -21.47 22.41 -22.52
C VAL A 179 -22.82 23.05 -22.80
N ALA A 180 -22.89 24.39 -22.78
CA ALA A 180 -24.11 25.11 -23.14
C ALA A 180 -24.54 24.82 -24.58
N ARG A 181 -23.61 24.85 -25.55
CA ARG A 181 -23.92 24.49 -26.96
C ARG A 181 -24.43 23.05 -27.09
N ASN A 182 -23.81 22.10 -26.40
CA ASN A 182 -24.21 20.70 -26.46
C ASN A 182 -25.61 20.48 -25.87
N ALA A 183 -25.99 21.22 -24.82
CA ALA A 183 -27.33 21.16 -24.24
C ALA A 183 -28.42 21.79 -25.14
N CYS A 184 -28.03 22.73 -26.00
CA CYS A 184 -28.93 23.35 -26.98
C CYS A 184 -29.00 22.58 -28.32
N ALA A 185 -28.16 21.58 -28.55
CA ALA A 185 -28.00 20.92 -29.85
C ALA A 185 -29.20 20.08 -30.32
N ASP A 186 -30.16 19.78 -29.43
CA ASP A 186 -31.33 18.94 -29.73
C ASP A 186 -32.53 19.70 -30.35
N ASP A 187 -32.55 21.05 -30.35
CA ASP A 187 -33.69 21.83 -30.87
C ASP A 187 -33.27 23.00 -31.78
N LEU A 188 -33.77 23.00 -33.02
CA LEU A 188 -33.38 23.91 -34.11
C LEU A 188 -34.13 25.27 -34.16
N THR A 189 -34.94 25.64 -33.16
CA THR A 189 -35.98 26.67 -33.35
C THR A 189 -35.92 27.95 -32.51
N ASP A 190 -34.98 28.12 -31.55
CA ASP A 190 -34.75 29.44 -30.91
C ASP A 190 -33.34 29.52 -30.29
N GLY A 191 -32.36 29.98 -31.08
CA GLY A 191 -30.93 29.70 -30.84
C GLY A 191 -30.20 30.62 -29.85
N ASP A 192 -30.49 31.92 -29.83
CA ASP A 192 -29.65 32.90 -29.10
C ASP A 192 -30.15 33.18 -27.66
N SER A 193 -31.48 33.31 -27.47
CA SER A 193 -32.08 33.60 -26.16
C SER A 193 -31.91 32.44 -25.17
N ARG A 194 -32.12 31.20 -25.64
CA ARG A 194 -31.96 29.98 -24.87
C ARG A 194 -30.49 29.67 -24.58
N PHE A 195 -29.59 29.98 -25.51
CA PHE A 195 -28.16 29.81 -25.29
C PHE A 195 -27.64 30.73 -24.18
N ASP A 196 -28.10 31.98 -24.14
CA ASP A 196 -27.76 32.91 -23.05
C ASP A 196 -28.31 32.46 -21.69
N GLU A 197 -29.50 31.85 -21.66
CA GLU A 197 -30.08 31.28 -20.44
C GLU A 197 -29.32 30.03 -19.97
N GLU A 198 -28.97 29.13 -20.89
CA GLU A 198 -28.16 27.95 -20.60
C GLU A 198 -26.75 28.34 -20.15
N MET A 199 -26.15 29.35 -20.77
CA MET A 199 -24.85 29.91 -20.36
C MET A 199 -24.88 30.41 -18.91
N LYS A 200 -25.92 31.15 -18.51
CA LYS A 200 -26.10 31.59 -17.12
C LYS A 200 -26.27 30.42 -16.17
N THR A 201 -27.01 29.39 -16.59
CA THR A 201 -27.21 28.16 -15.81
C THR A 201 -25.88 27.43 -15.61
N GLN A 202 -25.07 27.28 -16.66
CA GLN A 202 -23.76 26.64 -16.58
C GLN A 202 -22.73 27.48 -15.81
N GLN A 203 -22.81 28.81 -15.84
CA GLN A 203 -22.02 29.68 -14.97
C GLN A 203 -22.40 29.52 -13.50
N ALA A 204 -23.70 29.43 -13.18
CA ALA A 204 -24.17 29.14 -11.82
C ALA A 204 -23.71 27.75 -11.36
N ASN A 205 -23.81 26.73 -12.22
CA ASN A 205 -23.28 25.38 -11.96
C ASN A 205 -21.78 25.40 -11.70
N THR A 206 -21.02 26.18 -12.48
CA THR A 206 -19.57 26.36 -12.30
C THR A 206 -19.25 26.94 -10.92
N ARG A 207 -19.97 27.98 -10.48
CA ARG A 207 -19.82 28.56 -9.14
C ARG A 207 -20.17 27.55 -8.04
N CYS A 208 -21.21 26.74 -8.24
CA CYS A 208 -21.56 25.66 -7.32
C CYS A 208 -20.44 24.63 -7.22
N ILE A 209 -19.91 24.16 -8.36
CA ILE A 209 -18.78 23.22 -8.42
C ILE A 209 -17.56 23.82 -7.70
N LEU A 210 -17.22 25.07 -7.99
CA LEU A 210 -16.09 25.76 -7.40
C LEU A 210 -16.24 25.91 -5.88
N THR A 211 -17.44 26.23 -5.38
CA THR A 211 -17.72 26.29 -3.94
C THR A 211 -17.50 24.93 -3.27
N VAL A 212 -17.79 23.84 -3.96
CA VAL A 212 -17.55 22.47 -3.46
C VAL A 212 -16.06 22.14 -3.47
N ILE A 213 -15.35 22.48 -4.56
CA ILE A 213 -13.93 22.17 -4.71
C ILE A 213 -13.09 23.02 -3.76
N SER A 214 -13.36 24.33 -3.67
CA SER A 214 -12.48 25.30 -3.02
C SER A 214 -12.20 25.00 -1.54
N ALA A 215 -10.93 25.11 -1.17
CA ALA A 215 -10.49 25.12 0.21
C ALA A 215 -10.63 26.53 0.80
N ASN A 216 -11.01 26.62 2.08
CA ASN A 216 -11.13 27.89 2.80
C ASN A 216 -10.18 27.89 3.99
N ALA A 217 -8.88 27.73 3.74
CA ALA A 217 -7.87 27.55 4.78
C ALA A 217 -7.85 28.72 5.77
N LYS A 218 -7.89 28.43 7.08
CA LYS A 218 -7.89 29.44 8.15
C LYS A 218 -6.81 29.17 9.18
N ASN A 219 -5.96 30.17 9.41
CA ASN A 219 -4.81 30.04 10.30
C ASN A 219 -5.14 29.70 11.75
N TRP A 220 -6.14 30.38 12.32
CA TRP A 220 -6.54 30.10 13.70
C TRP A 220 -7.08 28.67 13.86
N VAL A 221 -7.67 28.10 12.80
CA VAL A 221 -8.15 26.72 12.80
C VAL A 221 -6.97 25.76 12.83
N TYR A 222 -5.91 25.98 12.02
CA TYR A 222 -4.69 25.19 12.10
C TYR A 222 -4.06 25.21 13.50
N LYS A 223 -4.05 26.35 14.19
CA LYS A 223 -3.52 26.44 15.57
C LYS A 223 -4.35 25.61 16.56
N VAL A 224 -5.68 25.80 16.55
CA VAL A 224 -6.58 25.07 17.48
C VAL A 224 -6.59 23.57 17.18
N ILE A 225 -6.75 23.21 15.92
CA ILE A 225 -6.79 21.81 15.50
C ILE A 225 -5.42 21.17 15.61
N GLY A 226 -4.33 21.89 15.36
CA GLY A 226 -2.97 21.42 15.58
C GLY A 226 -2.72 20.99 17.01
N TRP A 227 -3.15 21.80 17.99
CA TRP A 227 -3.11 21.42 19.40
C TRP A 227 -3.96 20.18 19.70
N PHE A 228 -5.16 20.14 19.13
CA PHE A 228 -6.06 19.00 19.29
C PHE A 228 -5.49 17.71 18.67
N THR A 229 -4.91 17.77 17.47
CA THR A 229 -4.33 16.62 16.78
C THR A 229 -3.06 16.14 17.47
N TYR A 230 -2.20 17.06 17.94
CA TYR A 230 -1.07 16.72 18.81
C TYR A 230 -1.54 15.94 20.04
N ARG A 231 -2.55 16.48 20.75
CA ARG A 231 -3.10 15.82 21.95
C ARG A 231 -3.69 14.45 21.59
N MET A 232 -4.46 14.36 20.51
CA MET A 232 -4.99 13.09 20.01
C MET A 232 -3.90 12.05 19.77
N VAL A 233 -2.86 12.41 19.00
CA VAL A 233 -1.76 11.50 18.65
C VAL A 233 -1.00 11.08 19.91
N SER A 234 -0.80 11.99 20.87
CA SER A 234 -0.15 11.67 22.16
C SER A 234 -0.92 10.67 23.03
N LEU A 235 -2.22 10.51 22.80
CA LEU A 235 -3.06 9.54 23.52
C LEU A 235 -3.10 8.16 22.83
N LEU A 236 -2.99 8.15 21.50
CA LEU A 236 -3.06 6.95 20.66
C LEU A 236 -1.70 6.26 20.51
N ALA A 237 -0.69 7.03 20.11
CA ALA A 237 0.63 6.55 19.76
C ALA A 237 1.56 6.67 20.96
N THR A 238 2.46 5.70 21.09
CA THR A 238 3.61 5.80 21.99
C THR A 238 4.56 6.88 21.54
N SER A 239 4.73 7.06 20.23
CA SER A 239 5.71 7.96 19.63
C SER A 239 5.35 8.33 18.20
N LEU A 240 5.64 9.57 17.81
CA LEU A 240 5.60 10.05 16.43
C LEU A 240 7.03 10.39 16.02
N VAL A 241 7.61 9.59 15.15
CA VAL A 241 9.04 9.63 14.86
C VAL A 241 9.30 10.17 13.47
N VAL A 242 10.21 11.13 13.37
CA VAL A 242 10.69 11.72 12.12
C VAL A 242 12.21 11.82 12.12
N GLN A 243 12.80 11.89 10.93
CA GLN A 243 14.22 12.14 10.78
C GLN A 243 14.50 13.65 10.57
N PRO A 244 15.23 14.34 11.46
CA PRO A 244 15.50 15.78 11.35
C PRO A 244 16.19 16.19 10.05
N ALA A 245 17.12 15.37 9.55
CA ALA A 245 17.80 15.65 8.28
C ALA A 245 16.84 15.64 7.07
N GLN A 246 15.77 14.85 7.11
CA GLN A 246 14.75 14.85 6.07
C GLN A 246 13.90 16.12 6.15
N ILE A 247 13.51 16.52 7.37
CA ILE A 247 12.76 17.77 7.61
C ILE A 247 13.53 19.00 7.12
N GLU A 248 14.85 19.05 7.32
CA GLU A 248 15.65 20.18 6.86
C GLU A 248 15.58 20.33 5.34
N ARG A 249 15.70 19.23 4.58
CA ARG A 249 15.57 19.27 3.11
C ARG A 249 14.19 19.73 2.65
N VAL A 250 13.13 19.34 3.36
CA VAL A 250 11.77 19.83 3.06
C VAL A 250 11.70 21.35 3.28
N ARG A 251 12.33 21.86 4.34
CA ARG A 251 12.41 23.30 4.62
C ARG A 251 13.22 24.04 3.55
N GLU A 252 14.34 23.48 3.12
CA GLU A 252 15.16 24.04 2.03
C GLU A 252 14.35 24.12 0.71
N ALA A 253 13.57 23.08 0.40
CA ALA A 253 12.68 23.07 -0.77
C ALA A 253 11.57 24.14 -0.67
N GLU A 254 10.96 24.32 0.51
CA GLU A 254 9.98 25.38 0.76
C GLU A 254 10.59 26.78 0.61
N GLN A 255 11.79 27.00 1.16
CA GLN A 255 12.50 28.28 1.11
C GLN A 255 12.90 28.72 -0.30
N SER A 256 12.90 27.80 -1.27
CA SER A 256 13.16 28.15 -2.67
C SER A 256 12.03 28.95 -3.31
N GLY A 257 10.86 29.09 -2.66
CA GLY A 257 9.72 29.84 -3.17
C GLY A 257 8.87 29.13 -4.22
N LEU A 258 9.19 27.87 -4.55
CA LEU A 258 8.43 27.07 -5.51
C LEU A 258 7.33 26.26 -4.82
N PRO A 259 6.23 25.92 -5.52
CA PRO A 259 5.21 25.06 -4.96
C PRO A 259 5.78 23.67 -4.66
N VAL A 260 5.47 23.15 -3.47
CA VAL A 260 5.84 21.81 -3.00
C VAL A 260 4.63 20.89 -3.10
N ILE A 261 4.84 19.71 -3.67
CA ILE A 261 3.83 18.68 -3.87
C ILE A 261 4.21 17.45 -3.05
N TYR A 262 3.42 17.17 -2.02
CA TYR A 262 3.58 16.01 -1.16
C TYR A 262 2.78 14.84 -1.70
N LEU A 263 3.45 13.70 -1.92
CA LEU A 263 2.86 12.50 -2.51
C LEU A 263 2.99 11.31 -1.55
N PRO A 264 2.13 11.23 -0.51
CA PRO A 264 2.09 10.11 0.42
C PRO A 264 1.45 8.85 -0.16
N LEU A 265 1.84 7.68 0.37
CA LEU A 265 1.04 6.45 0.28
C LEU A 265 -0.13 6.50 1.25
N HIS A 266 -1.25 5.87 0.89
CA HIS A 266 -2.49 5.91 1.68
C HIS A 266 -2.77 4.57 2.37
N LYS A 267 -2.50 4.50 3.68
CA LYS A 267 -2.77 3.35 4.54
C LYS A 267 -3.89 3.61 5.54
N SER A 268 -4.04 4.84 6.02
CA SER A 268 -5.02 5.21 7.06
C SER A 268 -5.53 6.64 6.90
N HIS A 269 -6.71 6.92 7.44
CA HIS A 269 -7.20 8.26 7.71
C HIS A 269 -6.27 9.09 8.62
N MET A 270 -5.32 8.45 9.30
CA MET A 270 -4.27 9.17 10.03
C MET A 270 -3.22 9.81 9.12
N ASP A 271 -3.07 9.38 7.85
CA ASP A 271 -1.96 9.84 6.99
C ASP A 271 -1.97 11.36 6.77
N TYR A 272 -3.11 11.90 6.32
CA TYR A 272 -3.26 13.36 6.09
C TYR A 272 -3.27 14.16 7.40
N ILE A 273 -3.65 13.54 8.53
CA ILE A 273 -3.59 14.18 9.85
C ILE A 273 -2.13 14.29 10.32
N LEU A 274 -1.37 13.20 10.16
CA LEU A 274 0.02 13.12 10.60
C LEU A 274 0.92 14.00 9.75
N LEU A 275 0.77 14.00 8.43
CA LEU A 275 1.58 14.86 7.56
C LEU A 275 1.37 16.33 7.91
N GLY A 276 0.11 16.79 7.99
CA GLY A 276 -0.20 18.15 8.40
C GLY A 276 0.34 18.50 9.79
N LEU A 277 0.25 17.59 10.76
CA LEU A 277 0.81 17.78 12.10
C LEU A 277 2.34 17.87 12.07
N VAL A 278 3.03 16.97 11.37
CA VAL A 278 4.50 16.94 11.27
C VAL A 278 5.02 18.24 10.65
N LEU A 279 4.42 18.70 9.56
CA LEU A 279 4.81 19.96 8.90
C LEU A 279 4.61 21.15 9.84
N MET A 280 3.45 21.25 10.48
CA MET A 280 3.13 22.31 11.45
C MET A 280 4.10 22.32 12.64
N MET A 281 4.44 21.16 13.21
CA MET A 281 5.38 21.05 14.34
C MET A 281 6.82 21.46 13.96
N ASN A 282 7.15 21.45 12.67
CA ASN A 282 8.47 21.81 12.15
C ASN A 282 8.50 23.19 11.46
N ASN A 283 7.45 24.01 11.65
CA ASN A 283 7.29 25.34 11.06
C ASN A 283 7.29 25.34 9.52
N ILE A 284 6.79 24.29 8.88
CA ILE A 284 6.64 24.19 7.44
C ILE A 284 5.18 24.45 7.08
N LYS A 285 4.93 25.18 5.99
CA LYS A 285 3.57 25.51 5.52
C LYS A 285 2.75 24.23 5.23
N PRO A 286 1.54 24.10 5.81
CA PRO A 286 0.68 22.96 5.52
C PRO A 286 0.13 23.02 4.07
N PRO A 287 -0.01 21.88 3.39
CA PRO A 287 -0.52 21.80 2.02
C PRO A 287 -2.05 21.86 1.95
N LEU A 288 -2.57 22.20 0.77
CA LEU A 288 -3.95 21.94 0.40
C LEU A 288 -4.13 20.45 0.11
N VAL A 289 -5.11 19.81 0.75
CA VAL A 289 -5.25 18.34 0.73
C VAL A 289 -6.41 17.93 -0.19
N ALA A 290 -6.13 17.07 -1.15
CA ALA A 290 -7.15 16.46 -2.00
C ALA A 290 -8.02 15.49 -1.19
N ALA A 291 -9.29 15.83 -0.96
CA ALA A 291 -10.23 15.00 -0.22
C ALA A 291 -11.33 14.43 -1.13
N GLY A 292 -11.66 13.14 -0.97
CA GLY A 292 -12.77 12.55 -1.70
C GLY A 292 -14.13 13.08 -1.20
N GLU A 293 -15.10 13.27 -2.11
CA GLU A 293 -16.44 13.77 -1.78
C GLU A 293 -17.19 12.92 -0.72
N ASN A 294 -16.84 11.64 -0.56
CA ASN A 294 -17.41 10.77 0.48
C ASN A 294 -17.14 11.26 1.92
N LEU A 295 -16.17 12.16 2.11
CA LEU A 295 -15.87 12.77 3.40
C LEU A 295 -16.73 14.02 3.68
N ARG A 296 -17.62 14.39 2.75
CA ARG A 296 -18.43 15.60 2.84
C ARG A 296 -19.64 15.42 3.76
N VAL A 297 -19.43 15.51 5.07
CA VAL A 297 -20.49 15.57 6.09
C VAL A 297 -20.62 17.02 6.62
N PHE A 298 -21.80 17.65 6.53
CA PHE A 298 -22.05 19.09 6.72
C PHE A 298 -21.11 19.84 7.70
N PHE A 299 -21.00 19.42 8.96
CA PHE A 299 -20.13 20.07 9.95
C PHE A 299 -18.63 19.81 9.75
N ILE A 300 -18.28 18.57 9.39
CA ILE A 300 -16.89 18.13 9.24
C ILE A 300 -16.31 18.67 7.94
N SER A 301 -17.12 18.77 6.87
CA SER A 301 -16.65 19.30 5.59
C SER A 301 -16.13 20.72 5.73
N LYS A 302 -16.85 21.54 6.50
CA LYS A 302 -16.47 22.93 6.74
C LYS A 302 -15.18 23.02 7.54
N LEU A 303 -15.01 22.15 8.54
CA LEU A 303 -13.77 22.08 9.32
C LEU A 303 -12.58 21.64 8.47
N LEU A 304 -12.73 20.59 7.66
CA LEU A 304 -11.68 20.11 6.77
C LEU A 304 -11.32 21.14 5.70
N SER A 305 -12.31 21.84 5.13
CA SER A 305 -12.07 22.96 4.21
C SER A 305 -11.27 24.09 4.90
N PHE A 306 -11.54 24.36 6.18
CA PHE A 306 -10.72 25.29 7.00
C PHE A 306 -9.29 24.81 7.26
N LEU A 307 -9.03 23.51 7.13
CA LEU A 307 -7.72 22.89 7.19
C LEU A 307 -7.11 22.67 5.80
N GLY A 308 -7.62 23.36 4.76
CA GLY A 308 -7.04 23.29 3.42
C GLY A 308 -7.54 22.14 2.54
N ALA A 309 -8.56 21.38 2.97
CA ALA A 309 -9.11 20.30 2.14
C ALA A 309 -9.91 20.85 0.95
N PHE A 310 -9.59 20.38 -0.25
CA PHE A 310 -10.36 20.63 -1.47
C PHE A 310 -10.99 19.33 -1.96
N TYR A 311 -12.27 19.38 -2.36
CA TYR A 311 -13.05 18.17 -2.60
C TYR A 311 -13.05 17.71 -4.06
N ILE A 312 -12.79 16.42 -4.26
CA ILE A 312 -12.72 15.78 -5.56
C ILE A 312 -13.76 14.65 -5.66
N LYS A 313 -14.44 14.57 -6.80
CA LYS A 313 -15.36 13.49 -7.15
C LYS A 313 -14.58 12.17 -7.33
N ARG A 314 -15.11 11.05 -6.81
CA ARG A 314 -14.40 9.76 -6.80
C ARG A 314 -14.45 9.01 -8.14
N GLN A 315 -15.53 9.19 -8.88
CA GLN A 315 -15.71 8.71 -10.26
C GLN A 315 -16.03 9.94 -11.08
N VAL A 316 -15.15 10.26 -12.01
CA VAL A 316 -15.34 11.36 -12.94
C VAL A 316 -15.18 10.76 -14.32
N ASP A 317 -16.28 10.67 -15.04
CA ASP A 317 -16.23 10.26 -16.44
C ASP A 317 -15.63 11.44 -17.20
N THR A 318 -14.36 11.35 -17.61
CA THR A 318 -13.65 12.45 -18.29
C THR A 318 -14.40 12.95 -19.54
N LYS A 319 -15.24 12.09 -20.14
CA LYS A 319 -16.09 12.42 -21.28
C LYS A 319 -17.42 13.10 -20.91
N LYS A 320 -17.99 12.83 -19.72
CA LYS A 320 -19.27 13.40 -19.27
C LYS A 320 -19.11 14.63 -18.38
N ASP A 321 -17.99 14.73 -17.66
CA ASP A 321 -17.71 15.76 -16.66
C ASP A 321 -16.62 16.75 -17.14
N GLN A 322 -16.62 17.12 -18.43
CA GLN A 322 -15.59 18.02 -19.00
C GLN A 322 -15.51 19.35 -18.26
N LEU A 323 -16.67 19.96 -17.95
CA LEU A 323 -16.72 21.23 -17.19
C LEU A 323 -16.09 21.08 -15.80
N TYR A 324 -16.39 20.00 -15.09
CA TYR A 324 -15.84 19.75 -13.76
C TYR A 324 -14.31 19.63 -13.80
N TRP A 325 -13.76 18.88 -14.76
CA TRP A 325 -12.31 18.74 -14.92
C TRP A 325 -11.63 20.07 -15.27
N SER A 326 -12.24 20.91 -16.14
CA SER A 326 -11.72 22.24 -16.45
C SER A 326 -11.65 23.13 -15.21
N VAL A 327 -12.70 23.15 -14.39
CA VAL A 327 -12.73 23.93 -13.14
C VAL A 327 -11.70 23.42 -12.13
N LEU A 328 -11.60 22.10 -11.95
CA LEU A 328 -10.61 21.50 -11.04
C LEU A 328 -9.17 21.79 -11.49
N SER A 329 -8.90 21.66 -12.79
CA SER A 329 -7.58 21.92 -13.37
C SER A 329 -7.18 23.39 -13.17
N SER A 330 -8.07 24.32 -13.50
CA SER A 330 -7.84 25.75 -13.30
C SER A 330 -7.64 26.10 -11.82
N TYR A 331 -8.44 25.52 -10.91
CA TYR A 331 -8.29 25.73 -9.47
C TYR A 331 -6.93 25.29 -8.94
N ILE A 332 -6.46 24.09 -9.32
CA ILE A 332 -5.14 23.58 -8.91
C ILE A 332 -4.01 24.46 -9.49
N LYS A 333 -4.08 24.80 -10.77
CA LYS A 333 -3.12 25.67 -11.46
C LYS A 333 -3.00 27.04 -10.78
N ASN A 334 -4.12 27.72 -10.54
CA ASN A 334 -4.14 29.01 -9.85
C ASN A 334 -3.68 28.91 -8.39
N SER A 335 -4.02 27.81 -7.70
CA SER A 335 -3.52 27.56 -6.33
C SER A 335 -2.00 27.44 -6.29
N MET A 336 -1.38 26.69 -7.22
CA MET A 336 0.08 26.57 -7.29
C MET A 336 0.75 27.88 -7.70
N LYS A 337 0.15 28.63 -8.63
CA LYS A 337 0.63 29.97 -9.04
C LYS A 337 0.69 30.93 -7.85
N ASN A 338 -0.26 30.83 -6.92
CA ASN A 338 -0.27 31.60 -5.67
C ASN A 338 0.62 31.00 -4.57
N GLY A 339 1.48 30.02 -4.91
CA GLY A 339 2.45 29.43 -4.00
C GLY A 339 1.85 28.46 -2.97
N HIS A 340 0.62 27.96 -3.18
CA HIS A 340 0.08 26.90 -2.32
C HIS A 340 0.79 25.57 -2.58
N HIS A 341 1.07 24.84 -1.50
CA HIS A 341 1.54 23.47 -1.56
C HIS A 341 0.35 22.53 -1.71
N ILE A 342 0.54 21.37 -2.30
CA ILE A 342 -0.54 20.42 -2.58
C ILE A 342 -0.17 19.04 -2.04
N GLU A 343 -1.14 18.37 -1.42
CA GLU A 343 -1.04 16.98 -0.99
C GLU A 343 -2.15 16.17 -1.65
N PHE A 344 -1.78 15.04 -2.25
CA PHE A 344 -2.75 14.05 -2.73
C PHE A 344 -2.15 12.65 -2.79
N PHE A 345 -3.02 11.65 -2.72
CA PHE A 345 -2.64 10.24 -2.74
C PHE A 345 -2.73 9.70 -4.17
N LEU A 346 -1.58 9.30 -4.74
CA LEU A 346 -1.52 8.74 -6.10
C LEU A 346 -2.35 7.45 -6.24
N GLU A 347 -2.47 6.65 -5.18
CA GLU A 347 -3.24 5.40 -5.17
C GLU A 347 -4.77 5.65 -5.30
N GLY A 348 -5.24 6.85 -4.93
CA GLY A 348 -6.66 7.24 -4.97
C GLY A 348 -7.56 6.56 -3.92
N ALA A 349 -7.08 5.55 -3.20
CA ALA A 349 -7.77 4.90 -2.10
C ALA A 349 -6.79 4.33 -1.07
N ARG A 350 -7.27 4.11 0.16
CA ARG A 350 -6.53 3.41 1.22
C ARG A 350 -6.25 1.96 0.80
N THR A 351 -5.03 1.48 0.99
CA THR A 351 -4.71 0.05 0.83
C THR A 351 -5.48 -0.80 1.85
N ARG A 352 -6.01 -1.94 1.39
CA ARG A 352 -6.70 -2.93 2.23
C ARG A 352 -5.90 -4.20 2.46
N SER A 353 -4.78 -4.34 1.75
CA SER A 353 -3.87 -5.48 1.84
C SER A 353 -2.51 -5.09 2.42
N GLY A 354 -2.25 -3.80 2.69
CA GLY A 354 -0.94 -3.32 3.14
C GLY A 354 0.12 -3.25 2.03
N LYS A 355 -0.22 -3.77 0.83
CA LYS A 355 0.55 -3.59 -0.41
C LYS A 355 0.39 -2.16 -0.94
N CYS A 356 1.37 -1.75 -1.74
CA CYS A 356 1.27 -0.52 -2.52
C CYS A 356 0.30 -0.72 -3.70
N CYS A 357 -0.62 0.21 -3.91
CA CYS A 357 -1.56 0.15 -5.01
C CYS A 357 -0.99 0.78 -6.29
N VAL A 358 -1.51 0.35 -7.45
CA VAL A 358 -1.19 0.98 -8.74
C VAL A 358 -1.69 2.43 -8.75
N PRO A 359 -0.85 3.40 -9.15
CA PRO A 359 -1.22 4.81 -9.12
C PRO A 359 -2.27 5.19 -10.16
N LYS A 360 -2.96 6.30 -9.88
CA LYS A 360 -3.87 7.00 -10.79
C LYS A 360 -3.29 8.36 -11.14
N ALA A 361 -2.88 8.51 -12.39
CA ALA A 361 -2.18 9.69 -12.89
C ALA A 361 -3.02 11.00 -12.97
N GLY A 362 -4.32 10.98 -12.72
CA GLY A 362 -5.23 12.09 -13.07
C GLY A 362 -4.94 13.46 -12.41
N LEU A 363 -4.56 13.50 -11.13
CA LEU A 363 -4.15 14.78 -10.51
C LEU A 363 -2.72 15.15 -10.85
N LEU A 364 -1.86 14.15 -11.05
CA LEU A 364 -0.49 14.37 -11.48
C LEU A 364 -0.42 14.98 -12.89
N SER A 365 -1.32 14.60 -13.79
CA SER A 365 -1.39 15.19 -15.13
C SER A 365 -1.71 16.68 -15.08
N ILE A 366 -2.59 17.13 -14.18
CA ILE A 366 -2.90 18.56 -14.00
C ILE A 366 -1.64 19.34 -13.58
N ILE A 367 -0.83 18.75 -12.70
CA ILE A 367 0.42 19.35 -12.24
C ILE A 367 1.45 19.42 -13.38
N VAL A 368 1.59 18.34 -14.15
CA VAL A 368 2.47 18.30 -15.32
C VAL A 368 2.01 19.31 -16.37
N ASP A 369 0.70 19.44 -16.61
CA ASP A 369 0.14 20.42 -17.53
C ASP A 369 0.42 21.85 -17.06
N ALA A 370 0.35 22.14 -15.76
CA ALA A 370 0.71 23.45 -15.21
C ALA A 370 2.16 23.85 -15.52
N TYR A 371 3.08 22.88 -15.48
CA TYR A 371 4.48 23.07 -15.87
C TYR A 371 4.62 23.26 -17.39
N ARG A 372 4.01 22.38 -18.20
CA ARG A 372 4.10 22.43 -19.67
C ARG A 372 3.49 23.70 -20.27
N GLU A 373 2.39 24.17 -19.71
CA GLU A 373 1.72 25.42 -20.08
C GLU A 373 2.42 26.66 -19.50
N LYS A 374 3.51 26.48 -18.73
CA LYS A 374 4.28 27.56 -18.07
C LYS A 374 3.45 28.42 -17.12
N VAL A 375 2.39 27.85 -16.53
CA VAL A 375 1.63 28.49 -15.44
C VAL A 375 2.50 28.59 -14.19
N ILE A 376 3.34 27.58 -13.97
CA ILE A 376 4.39 27.56 -12.96
C ILE A 376 5.74 27.33 -13.65
N GLU A 377 6.81 27.88 -13.09
CA GLU A 377 8.17 27.66 -13.61
C GLU A 377 8.62 26.21 -13.38
N ASP A 378 8.38 25.70 -12.17
CA ASP A 378 8.74 24.36 -11.71
C ASP A 378 8.02 24.06 -10.37
N ALA A 379 8.12 22.83 -9.87
CA ALA A 379 7.62 22.42 -8.57
C ALA A 379 8.55 21.41 -7.90
N TRP A 380 8.53 21.34 -6.57
CA TRP A 380 9.20 20.28 -5.83
C TRP A 380 8.27 19.09 -5.63
N ILE A 381 8.71 17.90 -6.03
CA ILE A 381 8.05 16.65 -5.71
C ILE A 381 8.71 16.05 -4.47
N ILE A 382 7.90 15.77 -3.45
CA ILE A 382 8.34 15.11 -2.21
C ILE A 382 7.53 13.85 -2.02
N PRO A 383 8.09 12.67 -2.37
CA PRO A 383 7.51 11.40 -1.99
C PRO A 383 7.54 11.24 -0.46
N VAL A 384 6.41 10.87 0.15
CA VAL A 384 6.27 10.73 1.61
C VAL A 384 5.89 9.29 1.95
N SER A 385 6.56 8.71 2.94
CA SER A 385 6.22 7.38 3.44
C SER A 385 5.81 7.44 4.91
N MET A 386 4.71 6.77 5.22
CA MET A 386 4.17 6.69 6.58
C MET A 386 3.93 5.23 6.95
N ASN A 387 4.26 4.88 8.19
CA ASN A 387 4.02 3.54 8.70
C ASN A 387 3.71 3.52 10.20
N TYR A 388 3.01 2.45 10.61
CA TYR A 388 2.44 2.29 11.94
C TYR A 388 2.78 0.91 12.46
N ASP A 389 3.06 0.75 13.76
CA ASP A 389 3.11 -0.59 14.36
C ASP A 389 1.71 -1.25 14.29
N ARG A 390 0.64 -0.49 14.55
CA ARG A 390 -0.74 -0.96 14.44
C ARG A 390 -1.62 0.08 13.77
N ILE A 391 -2.42 -0.34 12.79
CA ILE A 391 -3.37 0.58 12.14
C ILE A 391 -4.64 0.75 12.98
N LEU A 392 -5.25 1.93 12.89
CA LEU A 392 -6.43 2.28 13.68
C LEU A 392 -7.73 1.65 13.14
N GLU A 393 -7.73 1.29 11.86
CA GLU A 393 -8.91 0.89 11.10
C GLU A 393 -8.98 -0.64 10.97
N GLY A 394 -10.06 -1.26 11.45
CA GLY A 394 -10.20 -2.73 11.46
C GLY A 394 -11.15 -3.31 10.39
N ASN A 395 -11.72 -2.50 9.51
CA ASN A 395 -12.77 -2.96 8.59
C ASN A 395 -12.23 -3.61 7.30
N PHE A 396 -10.92 -3.59 7.06
CA PHE A 396 -10.33 -4.10 5.83
C PHE A 396 -10.45 -5.64 5.70
N VAL A 397 -10.39 -6.39 6.78
CA VAL A 397 -10.57 -7.86 6.77
C VAL A 397 -11.93 -8.25 6.18
N ARG A 398 -12.99 -7.53 6.58
CA ARG A 398 -14.35 -7.76 6.06
C ARG A 398 -14.46 -7.44 4.57
N GLU A 399 -13.83 -6.35 4.13
CA GLU A 399 -13.79 -5.96 2.72
C GLU A 399 -13.04 -7.02 1.88
N GLN A 400 -11.96 -7.62 2.40
CA GLN A 400 -11.22 -8.71 1.74
C GLN A 400 -12.02 -10.02 1.67
N LEU A 401 -12.92 -10.26 2.63
CA LEU A 401 -13.84 -11.41 2.63
C LEU A 401 -15.11 -11.19 1.78
N GLY A 402 -15.08 -10.24 0.83
CA GLY A 402 -16.20 -10.00 -0.10
C GLY A 402 -17.38 -9.22 0.47
N GLN A 403 -17.35 -8.83 1.76
CA GLN A 403 -18.47 -8.08 2.35
C GLN A 403 -18.56 -6.68 1.74
N PRO A 404 -19.79 -6.16 1.51
CA PRO A 404 -19.96 -4.87 0.87
C PRO A 404 -19.28 -3.78 1.69
N LYS A 405 -18.57 -2.90 0.98
CA LYS A 405 -17.90 -1.75 1.59
C LYS A 405 -18.92 -0.90 2.33
N LYS A 406 -18.91 -0.99 3.66
CA LYS A 406 -19.73 -0.12 4.49
C LYS A 406 -19.16 1.29 4.37
N LYS A 407 -19.98 2.24 3.93
CA LYS A 407 -19.63 3.66 4.03
C LYS A 407 -19.44 3.95 5.53
N GLU A 408 -18.20 4.05 5.97
CA GLU A 408 -17.90 4.46 7.34
C GLU A 408 -18.37 5.90 7.49
N THR A 409 -19.47 6.11 8.23
CA THR A 409 -19.88 7.46 8.59
C THR A 409 -18.76 8.06 9.45
N PHE A 410 -18.32 9.28 9.18
CA PHE A 410 -17.23 9.93 9.93
C PHE A 410 -17.49 9.94 11.44
N PHE A 411 -18.75 9.93 11.89
CA PHE A 411 -19.12 9.74 13.30
C PHE A 411 -18.79 8.36 13.87
N VAL A 412 -18.97 7.29 13.09
CA VAL A 412 -18.55 5.93 13.47
C VAL A 412 -17.02 5.86 13.52
N ALA A 413 -16.32 6.54 12.60
CA ALA A 413 -14.87 6.67 12.64
C ALA A 413 -14.41 7.44 13.90
N ILE A 414 -15.03 8.58 14.23
CA ILE A 414 -14.79 9.33 15.48
C ILE A 414 -15.08 8.47 16.72
N TRP A 415 -16.15 7.66 16.73
CA TRP A 415 -16.49 6.85 17.90
C TRP A 415 -15.56 5.65 18.07
N THR A 416 -15.20 5.00 16.96
CA THR A 416 -14.14 3.99 16.91
C THR A 416 -12.82 4.60 17.38
N PHE A 417 -12.56 5.84 16.99
CA PHE A 417 -11.43 6.63 17.44
C PHE A 417 -11.48 6.94 18.95
N ILE A 418 -12.63 7.30 19.52
CA ILE A 418 -12.78 7.49 20.97
C ILE A 418 -12.53 6.19 21.73
N LYS A 419 -12.97 5.05 21.20
CA LYS A 419 -12.61 3.73 21.74
C LYS A 419 -11.11 3.43 21.59
N ALA A 420 -10.51 3.88 20.49
CA ALA A 420 -9.09 3.74 20.20
C ALA A 420 -8.20 4.57 21.14
N ILE A 421 -8.68 5.69 21.68
CA ILE A 421 -7.95 6.49 22.69
C ILE A 421 -7.55 5.64 23.92
N CYS A 422 -8.32 4.61 24.27
CA CYS A 422 -7.97 3.67 25.34
C CYS A 422 -7.00 2.56 24.90
N SER A 423 -6.78 2.36 23.60
CA SER A 423 -5.93 1.30 23.02
C SER A 423 -4.51 1.77 22.71
N HIS A 424 -3.54 0.86 22.71
CA HIS A 424 -2.13 1.17 22.42
C HIS A 424 -1.82 0.88 20.94
N TYR A 425 -1.45 1.91 20.17
CA TYR A 425 -1.16 1.78 18.73
C TYR A 425 0.34 1.75 18.38
N GLY A 426 1.21 1.78 19.39
CA GLY A 426 2.65 1.68 19.22
C GLY A 426 3.25 2.93 18.56
N ILE A 427 4.24 2.72 17.70
CA ILE A 427 5.02 3.78 17.06
C ILE A 427 4.38 4.17 15.72
N MET A 428 4.32 5.48 15.46
CA MET A 428 4.00 6.06 14.17
C MET A 428 5.26 6.71 13.60
N ARG A 429 5.58 6.43 12.34
CA ARG A 429 6.79 6.94 11.67
C ARG A 429 6.44 7.62 10.36
N VAL A 430 7.02 8.80 10.14
CA VAL A 430 6.87 9.60 8.92
C VAL A 430 8.26 9.93 8.39
N ASP A 431 8.55 9.48 7.18
CA ASP A 431 9.81 9.72 6.49
C ASP A 431 9.56 10.46 5.17
N PHE A 432 10.42 11.44 4.88
CA PHE A 432 10.38 12.21 3.63
C PHE A 432 11.55 11.81 2.74
N ASN A 433 11.26 11.48 1.48
CA ASN A 433 12.30 11.23 0.49
C ASN A 433 12.97 12.55 0.11
N LYS A 434 14.15 12.45 -0.51
CA LYS A 434 14.89 13.61 -1.01
C LYS A 434 14.01 14.36 -2.04
N PRO A 435 13.72 15.65 -1.82
CA PRO A 435 12.96 16.45 -2.78
C PRO A 435 13.67 16.51 -4.13
N TYR A 436 12.90 16.48 -5.22
CA TYR A 436 13.43 16.67 -6.57
C TYR A 436 12.49 17.51 -7.43
N ARG A 437 13.03 18.09 -8.50
CA ARG A 437 12.28 18.96 -9.40
C ARG A 437 11.32 18.17 -10.29
N LEU A 438 10.13 18.73 -10.50
CA LEU A 438 9.15 18.20 -11.43
C LEU A 438 9.70 18.19 -12.86
N ARG A 439 10.39 19.27 -13.26
CA ARG A 439 11.07 19.38 -14.55
C ARG A 439 12.00 18.19 -14.83
N ASP A 440 12.92 17.92 -13.92
CA ASP A 440 13.94 16.87 -14.08
C ASP A 440 13.31 15.49 -14.28
N LEU A 441 12.28 15.17 -13.48
CA LEU A 441 11.58 13.90 -13.59
C LEU A 441 10.79 13.79 -14.91
N TYR A 442 10.06 14.84 -15.29
CA TYR A 442 9.25 14.85 -16.51
C TYR A 442 10.13 14.70 -17.75
N GLU A 443 11.16 15.52 -17.89
CA GLU A 443 12.03 15.50 -19.08
C GLU A 443 12.77 14.16 -19.24
N SER A 444 13.22 13.56 -18.14
CA SER A 444 13.91 12.27 -18.20
C SER A 444 12.97 11.14 -18.61
N ILE A 445 11.76 11.08 -18.05
CA ILE A 445 10.79 10.05 -18.39
C ILE A 445 10.22 10.26 -19.79
N ASP A 446 10.00 11.52 -20.20
CA ASP A 446 9.52 11.83 -21.55
C ASP A 446 10.53 11.38 -22.61
N LYS A 447 11.84 11.63 -22.39
CA LYS A 447 12.91 11.10 -23.25
C LYS A 447 12.89 9.57 -23.33
N LEU A 448 12.72 8.87 -22.20
CA LEU A 448 12.63 7.41 -22.19
C LEU A 448 11.42 6.90 -22.99
N THR A 449 10.26 7.55 -22.86
CA THR A 449 9.05 7.19 -23.62
C THR A 449 9.20 7.49 -25.11
N GLN A 450 9.93 8.55 -25.49
CA GLN A 450 10.23 8.85 -26.89
C GLN A 450 11.16 7.80 -27.51
N LEU A 451 12.23 7.41 -26.82
CA LEU A 451 13.16 6.37 -27.27
C LEU A 451 12.45 5.01 -27.45
N GLU A 452 11.52 4.69 -26.56
CA GLU A 452 10.68 3.49 -26.66
C GLU A 452 9.80 3.54 -27.93
N ASN A 453 9.16 4.68 -28.22
CA ASN A 453 8.38 4.88 -29.44
C ASN A 453 9.24 4.77 -30.72
N GLU A 454 10.45 5.32 -30.70
CA GLU A 454 11.40 5.18 -31.82
C GLU A 454 11.81 3.72 -32.03
N SER A 455 12.00 2.96 -30.95
CA SER A 455 12.30 1.53 -31.03
C SER A 455 11.12 0.73 -31.59
N LEU A 456 9.88 1.04 -31.18
CA LEU A 456 8.68 0.41 -31.75
C LEU A 456 8.58 0.67 -33.25
N SER A 457 8.86 1.89 -33.68
CA SER A 457 8.90 2.26 -35.11
C SER A 457 9.96 1.45 -35.87
N LYS A 458 11.16 1.29 -35.32
CA LYS A 458 12.24 0.48 -35.94
C LYS A 458 11.89 -1.00 -36.04
N ASN A 459 11.12 -1.52 -35.09
CA ASN A 459 10.68 -2.92 -35.05
C ASN A 459 9.40 -3.18 -35.88
N GLY A 460 8.91 -2.19 -36.63
CA GLY A 460 7.71 -2.34 -37.47
C GLY A 460 6.39 -2.42 -36.68
N MET A 461 6.39 -2.02 -35.41
CA MET A 461 5.21 -2.01 -34.54
C MET A 461 4.47 -0.65 -34.60
N GLU A 462 3.20 -0.64 -34.23
CA GLU A 462 2.38 0.58 -34.21
C GLU A 462 2.92 1.59 -33.19
N VAL A 463 3.22 2.81 -33.65
CA VAL A 463 3.78 3.89 -32.82
C VAL A 463 2.67 4.54 -31.98
N MET A 464 2.96 4.88 -30.73
CA MET A 464 1.97 5.52 -29.86
C MET A 464 1.65 6.94 -30.37
N SER A 465 0.36 7.28 -30.43
CA SER A 465 -0.04 8.67 -30.71
C SER A 465 0.46 9.64 -29.64
N PRO A 466 0.64 10.94 -29.93
CA PRO A 466 1.16 11.92 -28.96
C PRO A 466 0.35 11.97 -27.65
N THR A 467 -0.97 11.80 -27.73
CA THR A 467 -1.86 11.76 -26.56
C THR A 467 -1.62 10.52 -25.70
N ILE A 468 -1.37 9.37 -26.32
CA ILE A 468 -1.10 8.11 -25.60
C ILE A 468 0.31 8.16 -25.00
N CYS A 469 1.29 8.69 -25.75
CA CYS A 469 2.65 8.93 -25.26
C CYS A 469 2.64 9.81 -24.01
N TYR A 470 1.94 10.95 -24.03
CA TYR A 470 1.80 11.83 -22.87
C TYR A 470 1.18 11.09 -21.66
N LYS A 471 0.08 10.37 -21.86
CA LYS A 471 -0.56 9.59 -20.78
C LYS A 471 0.39 8.55 -20.20
N ASN A 472 1.16 7.87 -21.04
CA ASN A 472 2.16 6.89 -20.62
C ASN A 472 3.28 7.55 -19.82
N THR A 473 3.79 8.71 -20.26
CA THR A 473 4.80 9.49 -19.51
C THR A 473 4.30 9.83 -18.11
N VAL A 474 3.07 10.35 -17.96
CA VAL A 474 2.53 10.68 -16.61
C VAL A 474 2.29 9.41 -15.77
N ASP A 475 1.84 8.31 -16.36
CA ASP A 475 1.66 7.04 -15.66
C ASP A 475 3.01 6.48 -15.15
N ARG A 476 4.06 6.52 -15.98
CA ARG A 476 5.43 6.16 -15.59
C ARG A 476 5.95 7.07 -14.48
N MET A 477 5.71 8.38 -14.54
CA MET A 477 6.05 9.29 -13.43
C MET A 477 5.36 8.86 -12.13
N ALA A 478 4.06 8.56 -12.19
CA ALA A 478 3.31 8.15 -11.02
C ALA A 478 3.83 6.83 -10.43
N LYS A 479 4.11 5.83 -11.27
CA LYS A 479 4.72 4.55 -10.87
C LYS A 479 6.09 4.74 -10.24
N HIS A 480 6.93 5.62 -10.80
CA HIS A 480 8.24 5.95 -10.24
C HIS A 480 8.13 6.52 -8.82
N ILE A 481 7.25 7.51 -8.62
CA ILE A 481 7.04 8.15 -7.30
C ILE A 481 6.52 7.14 -6.28
N VAL A 482 5.54 6.33 -6.66
CA VAL A 482 4.97 5.30 -5.79
C VAL A 482 6.01 4.27 -5.39
N TYR A 483 6.86 3.82 -6.34
CA TYR A 483 7.97 2.92 -6.04
C TYR A 483 8.96 3.54 -5.05
N ASP A 484 9.30 4.83 -5.21
CA ASP A 484 10.18 5.54 -4.28
C ASP A 484 9.60 5.60 -2.86
N CYS A 485 8.30 5.88 -2.71
CA CYS A 485 7.64 5.83 -1.41
C CYS A 485 7.67 4.42 -0.82
N TRP A 486 7.38 3.39 -1.61
CA TRP A 486 7.28 2.03 -1.11
C TRP A 486 8.64 1.47 -0.68
N LYS A 487 9.70 1.74 -1.45
CA LYS A 487 11.07 1.31 -1.13
C LYS A 487 11.63 2.05 0.10
N SER A 488 11.34 3.33 0.25
CA SER A 488 11.78 4.14 1.40
C SER A 488 11.00 3.88 2.69
N THR A 489 9.82 3.24 2.59
CA THR A 489 8.95 2.97 3.73
C THR A 489 9.68 2.17 4.83
N PRO A 490 9.73 2.68 6.07
CA PRO A 490 10.41 2.02 7.17
C PRO A 490 9.64 0.80 7.67
N ILE A 491 10.35 -0.26 8.05
CA ILE A 491 9.77 -1.51 8.53
C ILE A 491 9.54 -1.46 10.05
N MET A 492 8.30 -1.61 10.49
CA MET A 492 7.91 -1.59 11.91
C MET A 492 8.09 -2.96 12.57
N SER A 493 7.97 -3.00 13.91
CA SER A 493 8.20 -4.21 14.70
C SER A 493 7.20 -5.33 14.38
N THR A 494 5.93 -4.97 14.26
CA THR A 494 4.83 -5.86 13.88
C THR A 494 5.00 -6.41 12.47
N HIS A 495 5.44 -5.59 11.51
CA HIS A 495 5.71 -6.04 10.14
C HIS A 495 6.74 -7.17 10.11
N ALA A 496 7.86 -6.98 10.82
CA ALA A 496 8.93 -7.97 10.87
C ALA A 496 8.49 -9.28 11.56
N VAL A 497 7.77 -9.18 12.68
CA VAL A 497 7.30 -10.36 13.41
C VAL A 497 6.24 -11.13 12.62
N CYS A 498 5.21 -10.45 12.10
CA CYS A 498 4.17 -11.09 11.27
C CYS A 498 4.77 -11.77 10.04
N PHE A 499 5.72 -11.12 9.38
CA PHE A 499 6.38 -11.67 8.20
C PHE A 499 7.16 -12.96 8.51
N ILE A 500 7.92 -13.01 9.61
CA ILE A 500 8.64 -14.23 10.00
C ILE A 500 7.65 -15.34 10.40
N LEU A 501 6.58 -15.00 11.15
CA LEU A 501 5.58 -15.98 11.56
C LEU A 501 4.85 -16.61 10.36
N LEU A 502 4.46 -15.82 9.36
CA LEU A 502 3.74 -16.32 8.19
C LEU A 502 4.63 -17.08 7.19
N ASN A 503 5.88 -16.67 7.01
CA ASN A 503 6.75 -17.23 5.96
C ASN A 503 7.71 -18.32 6.48
N LYS A 504 8.02 -18.34 7.78
CA LYS A 504 8.97 -19.30 8.37
C LYS A 504 8.37 -20.17 9.49
N TYR A 505 7.46 -19.62 10.30
CA TYR A 505 6.99 -20.28 11.52
C TYR A 505 5.46 -20.35 11.65
N ARG A 506 4.75 -20.82 10.61
CA ARG A 506 3.29 -21.01 10.64
C ARG A 506 2.83 -21.93 11.77
N ASN A 507 3.62 -22.97 12.04
CA ASN A 507 3.35 -23.95 13.10
C ASN A 507 3.81 -23.49 14.49
N GLY A 508 4.42 -22.30 14.58
CA GLY A 508 4.97 -21.73 15.81
C GLY A 508 6.44 -22.03 16.03
N THR A 509 7.04 -21.32 16.98
CA THR A 509 8.47 -21.40 17.31
C THR A 509 8.72 -20.90 18.74
N THR A 510 9.93 -21.12 19.25
CA THR A 510 10.37 -20.53 20.53
C THR A 510 10.74 -19.06 20.36
N LEU A 511 10.58 -18.29 21.44
CA LEU A 511 10.90 -16.86 21.47
C LEU A 511 12.38 -16.59 21.14
N GLU A 512 13.28 -17.48 21.56
CA GLU A 512 14.72 -17.39 21.32
C GLU A 512 15.05 -17.56 19.83
N GLN A 513 14.41 -18.54 19.17
CA GLN A 513 14.61 -18.79 17.75
C GLN A 513 14.02 -17.64 16.91
N LEU A 514 12.84 -17.15 17.28
CA LEU A 514 12.24 -15.97 16.64
C LEU A 514 13.13 -14.72 16.81
N ALA A 515 13.75 -14.54 17.98
CA ALA A 515 14.67 -13.44 18.24
C ALA A 515 15.95 -13.52 17.40
N LYS A 516 16.49 -14.73 17.18
CA LYS A 516 17.63 -14.97 16.30
C LYS A 516 17.29 -14.58 14.86
N ASP A 517 16.16 -15.04 14.35
CA ASP A 517 15.76 -14.75 12.98
C ASP A 517 15.36 -13.29 12.76
N LEU A 518 14.79 -12.63 13.77
CA LEU A 518 14.55 -11.20 13.71
C LEU A 518 15.87 -10.41 13.62
N SER A 519 16.94 -10.87 14.28
CA SER A 519 18.27 -10.24 14.12
C SER A 519 18.81 -10.42 12.71
N ILE A 520 18.72 -11.64 12.16
CA ILE A 520 19.15 -11.93 10.78
C ILE A 520 18.37 -11.08 9.78
N LEU A 521 17.04 -10.99 9.95
CA LEU A 521 16.20 -10.15 9.10
C LEU A 521 16.61 -8.68 9.18
N ARG A 522 16.86 -8.16 10.39
CA ARG A 522 17.33 -6.78 10.59
C ARG A 522 18.65 -6.51 9.86
N ASP A 523 19.57 -7.48 9.88
CA ASP A 523 20.87 -7.35 9.23
C ASP A 523 20.71 -7.38 7.70
N LYS A 524 19.88 -8.27 7.15
CA LYS A 524 19.52 -8.30 5.72
C LYS A 524 18.87 -6.99 5.25
N LEU A 525 17.94 -6.44 6.03
CA LEU A 525 17.29 -5.16 5.70
C LEU A 525 18.29 -3.99 5.69
N SER A 526 19.22 -3.98 6.64
CA SER A 526 20.26 -2.96 6.74
C SER A 526 21.22 -2.99 5.54
N GLN A 527 21.48 -4.18 4.97
CA GLN A 527 22.28 -4.34 3.75
C GLN A 527 21.52 -3.82 2.51
N GLY A 528 20.21 -4.08 2.41
CA GLY A 528 19.38 -3.70 1.25
C GLY A 528 18.82 -2.26 1.27
N ASP A 529 19.50 -1.34 1.95
CA ASP A 529 19.15 0.09 2.09
C ASP A 529 17.72 0.35 2.61
N ARG A 530 17.20 -0.55 3.46
CA ARG A 530 15.90 -0.38 4.13
C ARG A 530 16.10 0.01 5.57
N ASP A 531 15.38 1.05 6.01
CA ASP A 531 15.39 1.40 7.43
C ASP A 531 14.33 0.64 8.23
N VAL A 532 14.66 0.38 9.50
CA VAL A 532 13.81 -0.27 10.48
C VAL A 532 13.34 0.74 11.52
N GLY A 533 12.04 0.78 11.76
CA GLY A 533 11.37 1.59 12.78
C GLY A 533 11.51 1.05 14.21
N PHE A 534 12.48 0.20 14.47
CA PHE A 534 12.72 -0.36 15.81
C PHE A 534 14.22 -0.59 16.05
N SER A 535 14.59 -0.77 17.32
CA SER A 535 15.96 -1.01 17.79
C SER A 535 15.94 -1.78 19.12
N GLY A 536 17.11 -2.01 19.72
CA GLY A 536 17.21 -2.74 20.98
C GLY A 536 17.31 -4.26 20.82
N LYS A 537 17.04 -4.98 21.90
CA LYS A 537 17.14 -6.44 21.94
C LYS A 537 15.95 -7.06 21.22
N SER A 538 16.19 -8.04 20.32
CA SER A 538 15.15 -8.67 19.52
C SER A 538 14.00 -9.24 20.36
N ILE A 539 14.29 -9.81 21.54
CA ILE A 539 13.27 -10.34 22.46
C ILE A 539 12.30 -9.25 22.93
N GLU A 540 12.80 -8.05 23.26
CA GLU A 540 11.95 -6.94 23.71
C GLU A 540 11.09 -6.39 22.57
N VAL A 541 11.67 -6.31 21.36
CA VAL A 541 10.95 -5.93 20.13
C VAL A 541 9.81 -6.91 19.84
N ILE A 542 10.08 -8.22 19.96
CA ILE A 542 9.06 -9.25 19.74
C ILE A 542 7.94 -9.12 20.75
N LYS A 543 8.27 -8.99 22.05
CA LYS A 543 7.24 -8.83 23.10
C LYS A 543 6.33 -7.62 22.83
N HIS A 544 6.91 -6.48 22.45
CA HIS A 544 6.14 -5.30 22.06
C HIS A 544 5.23 -5.55 20.84
N ALA A 545 5.75 -6.20 19.80
CA ALA A 545 4.94 -6.55 18.65
C ALA A 545 3.78 -7.50 19.02
N LEU A 546 4.04 -8.51 19.84
CA LEU A 546 3.02 -9.46 20.31
C LEU A 546 1.96 -8.78 21.18
N ASP A 547 2.34 -7.83 22.04
CA ASP A 547 1.41 -7.04 22.84
C ASP A 547 0.48 -6.19 21.96
N LEU A 548 1.00 -5.64 20.86
CA LEU A 548 0.23 -4.85 19.90
C LEU A 548 -0.70 -5.70 19.04
N LEU A 549 -0.24 -6.86 18.57
CA LEU A 549 -1.06 -7.80 17.79
C LEU A 549 -2.18 -8.40 18.66
N GLY A 550 -1.85 -8.74 19.90
CA GLY A 550 -2.78 -9.24 20.89
C GLY A 550 -3.25 -10.69 20.65
N PRO A 551 -4.04 -11.24 21.58
CA PRO A 551 -4.39 -12.66 21.60
C PRO A 551 -5.37 -13.09 20.49
N LYS A 552 -5.87 -12.15 19.68
CA LYS A 552 -6.74 -12.43 18.53
C LYS A 552 -5.98 -12.83 17.28
N LEU A 553 -4.68 -12.54 17.22
CA LEU A 553 -3.84 -12.78 16.05
C LEU A 553 -2.70 -13.75 16.36
N VAL A 554 -2.19 -13.72 17.58
CA VAL A 554 -1.03 -14.52 17.99
C VAL A 554 -1.29 -15.20 19.34
N VAL A 555 -0.80 -16.43 19.44
CA VAL A 555 -0.75 -17.21 20.67
C VAL A 555 0.63 -17.01 21.29
N TYR A 556 0.67 -16.62 22.56
CA TYR A 556 1.88 -16.50 23.37
C TYR A 556 1.69 -17.32 24.64
N GLU A 557 2.35 -18.47 24.71
CA GLU A 557 2.19 -19.44 25.79
C GLU A 557 3.52 -19.72 26.48
N ASN A 558 3.46 -20.00 27.78
CA ASN A 558 4.61 -20.46 28.54
C ASN A 558 4.58 -21.99 28.59
N THR A 559 5.55 -22.63 27.95
CA THR A 559 5.70 -24.09 27.91
C THR A 559 6.89 -24.52 28.77
N ASP A 560 6.99 -25.80 29.09
CA ASP A 560 8.13 -26.35 29.85
C ASP A 560 9.49 -26.08 29.16
N ASN A 561 9.48 -25.91 27.84
CA ASN A 561 10.65 -25.63 27.01
C ASN A 561 10.87 -24.13 26.75
N GLY A 562 10.13 -23.24 27.43
CA GLY A 562 10.22 -21.78 27.29
C GLY A 562 8.97 -21.14 26.69
N HIS A 563 9.11 -19.88 26.24
CA HIS A 563 8.00 -19.13 25.65
C HIS A 563 7.78 -19.51 24.19
N PHE A 564 6.60 -20.03 23.89
CA PHE A 564 6.19 -20.47 22.55
C PHE A 564 5.28 -19.42 21.89
N VAL A 565 5.53 -19.14 20.62
CA VAL A 565 4.81 -18.13 19.83
C VAL A 565 4.27 -18.78 18.57
N LYS A 566 2.98 -18.57 18.27
CA LYS A 566 2.33 -19.12 17.08
C LYS A 566 1.29 -18.14 16.50
N PRO A 567 1.18 -18.00 15.16
CA PRO A 567 0.07 -17.26 14.56
C PRO A 567 -1.24 -18.02 14.67
N ILE A 568 -2.36 -17.30 14.78
CA ILE A 568 -3.70 -17.89 14.67
C ILE A 568 -4.01 -18.12 13.19
N LEU A 569 -4.37 -19.36 12.85
CA LEU A 569 -4.58 -19.80 11.46
C LEU A 569 -6.03 -19.59 10.97
N ASP A 570 -6.82 -18.82 11.69
CA ASP A 570 -8.14 -18.38 11.22
C ASP A 570 -7.96 -17.42 10.03
N VAL A 571 -8.80 -17.54 9.00
CA VAL A 571 -8.69 -16.71 7.77
C VAL A 571 -8.70 -15.22 8.11
N SER A 572 -9.56 -14.78 9.04
CA SER A 572 -9.63 -13.37 9.41
C SER A 572 -8.35 -12.89 10.08
N ALA A 573 -7.76 -13.73 10.93
CA ALA A 573 -6.49 -13.44 11.59
C ALA A 573 -5.31 -13.44 10.59
N LEU A 574 -5.29 -14.39 9.66
CA LEU A 574 -4.26 -14.47 8.62
C LEU A 574 -4.29 -13.27 7.67
N ILE A 575 -5.48 -12.80 7.28
CA ILE A 575 -5.63 -11.57 6.47
C ILE A 575 -5.12 -10.32 7.23
N GLU A 576 -5.36 -10.22 8.53
CA GLU A 576 -4.83 -9.11 9.34
C GLU A 576 -3.31 -9.23 9.54
N LEU A 577 -2.78 -10.43 9.79
CA LEU A 577 -1.34 -10.66 9.89
C LEU A 577 -0.62 -10.37 8.55
N SER A 578 -1.22 -10.79 7.42
CA SER A 578 -0.67 -10.58 6.09
C SER A 578 -0.64 -9.09 5.74
N TYR A 579 -1.65 -8.32 6.13
CA TYR A 579 -1.63 -6.86 5.99
C TYR A 579 -0.34 -6.22 6.55
N TYR A 580 0.06 -6.63 7.75
CA TYR A 580 1.30 -6.16 8.37
C TYR A 580 2.55 -6.71 7.66
N ALA A 581 2.56 -8.00 7.32
CA ALA A 581 3.69 -8.67 6.66
C ALA A 581 3.98 -8.11 5.26
N ASN A 582 2.96 -7.65 4.53
CA ASN A 582 3.07 -7.21 3.14
C ASN A 582 3.99 -5.99 2.93
N ASN A 583 4.29 -5.23 4.00
CA ASN A 583 5.27 -4.14 3.96
C ASN A 583 6.70 -4.63 3.64
N LEU A 584 7.01 -5.91 3.87
CA LEU A 584 8.31 -6.53 3.59
C LEU A 584 8.40 -7.17 2.20
N ILE A 585 7.29 -7.31 1.48
CA ILE A 585 7.28 -7.95 0.15
C ILE A 585 8.21 -7.21 -0.82
N SER A 586 8.26 -5.87 -0.80
CA SER A 586 9.15 -5.09 -1.68
C SER A 586 10.64 -5.37 -1.52
N HIS A 587 11.05 -6.02 -0.44
CA HIS A 587 12.44 -6.44 -0.26
C HIS A 587 12.70 -7.86 -0.78
N PHE A 588 11.70 -8.75 -0.74
CA PHE A 588 11.86 -10.17 -1.06
C PHE A 588 11.17 -10.63 -2.35
N MET A 589 10.33 -9.79 -2.97
CA MET A 589 9.49 -10.19 -4.13
C MET A 589 10.31 -10.66 -5.33
N HIS A 590 11.42 -10.00 -5.67
CA HIS A 590 12.23 -10.42 -6.82
C HIS A 590 12.89 -11.78 -6.58
N LYS A 591 13.46 -11.99 -5.38
CA LYS A 591 13.99 -13.29 -4.94
C LYS A 591 12.89 -14.37 -4.89
N SER A 592 11.70 -13.99 -4.47
CA SER A 592 10.57 -14.90 -4.36
C SER A 592 10.08 -15.40 -5.73
N ILE A 593 10.02 -14.53 -6.74
CA ILE A 593 9.63 -14.91 -8.11
C ILE A 593 10.67 -15.85 -8.73
N VAL A 594 11.96 -15.54 -8.62
CA VAL A 594 13.02 -16.46 -9.10
C VAL A 594 12.96 -17.80 -8.35
N ALA A 595 12.72 -17.78 -7.04
CA ALA A 595 12.55 -19.01 -6.27
C ALA A 595 11.35 -19.84 -6.77
N LEU A 596 10.19 -19.23 -7.01
CA LEU A 596 9.00 -19.90 -7.55
C LEU A 596 9.28 -20.57 -8.89
N THR A 597 9.99 -19.88 -9.79
CA THR A 597 10.38 -20.46 -11.08
C THR A 597 11.36 -21.63 -10.91
N ILE A 598 12.35 -21.53 -10.01
CA ILE A 598 13.24 -22.66 -9.71
C ILE A 598 12.43 -23.87 -9.23
N PHE A 599 11.44 -23.66 -8.37
CA PHE A 599 10.58 -24.75 -7.89
C PHE A 599 9.77 -25.42 -9.01
N LYS A 600 9.30 -24.66 -10.00
CA LYS A 600 8.64 -25.20 -11.20
C LYS A 600 9.59 -26.03 -12.07
N LEU A 601 10.78 -25.50 -12.35
CA LEU A 601 11.73 -26.13 -13.26
C LEU A 601 12.39 -27.40 -12.67
N VAL A 602 12.45 -27.49 -11.34
CA VAL A 602 12.94 -28.66 -10.63
C VAL A 602 11.84 -29.74 -10.53
N SER A 603 12.13 -30.98 -10.94
CA SER A 603 11.13 -32.08 -10.91
C SER A 603 10.70 -32.41 -9.48
N GLN A 604 9.45 -32.90 -9.32
CA GLN A 604 8.94 -33.38 -8.03
C GLN A 604 9.84 -34.45 -7.38
N GLU A 605 10.54 -35.25 -8.18
CA GLU A 605 11.50 -36.27 -7.71
C GLU A 605 12.72 -35.69 -6.98
N PHE A 606 13.15 -34.47 -7.31
CA PHE A 606 14.28 -33.77 -6.68
C PHE A 606 14.05 -33.56 -5.18
N TRP A 607 12.80 -33.32 -4.77
CA TRP A 607 12.47 -33.06 -3.37
C TRP A 607 12.41 -34.33 -2.52
N ASN A 608 12.28 -35.49 -3.19
CA ASN A 608 12.16 -36.80 -2.57
C ASN A 608 13.46 -37.61 -2.61
N THR A 609 14.43 -37.23 -3.45
CA THR A 609 15.71 -37.95 -3.62
C THR A 609 16.92 -37.04 -3.50
N SER A 610 17.95 -37.51 -2.80
CA SER A 610 19.16 -36.73 -2.44
C SER A 610 20.07 -36.39 -3.62
N ILE A 611 19.81 -36.95 -4.81
CA ILE A 611 20.63 -36.79 -6.01
C ILE A 611 19.71 -36.74 -7.22
N THR A 612 19.55 -35.57 -7.82
CA THR A 612 19.17 -35.46 -9.23
C THR A 612 20.04 -34.41 -9.91
N GLU A 613 20.68 -34.80 -11.01
CA GLU A 613 21.57 -33.94 -11.82
C GLU A 613 20.79 -32.97 -12.72
N LYS A 614 19.52 -32.67 -12.40
CA LYS A 614 18.67 -31.86 -13.28
C LYS A 614 19.24 -30.45 -13.38
N LYS A 615 19.58 -30.06 -14.61
CA LYS A 615 20.15 -28.77 -14.93
C LYS A 615 19.02 -27.83 -15.36
N ILE A 616 19.08 -26.59 -14.88
CA ILE A 616 18.11 -25.54 -15.21
C ILE A 616 18.76 -24.65 -16.28
N SER A 617 18.08 -24.48 -17.42
CA SER A 617 18.48 -23.53 -18.46
C SER A 617 18.28 -22.09 -17.97
N ARG A 618 19.26 -21.20 -18.21
CA ARG A 618 19.11 -19.78 -17.90
C ARG A 618 17.99 -19.15 -18.74
N LYS A 619 17.89 -19.50 -20.02
CA LYS A 619 16.85 -18.97 -20.91
C LYS A 619 15.44 -19.29 -20.40
N GLU A 620 15.18 -20.57 -20.09
CA GLU A 620 13.89 -21.01 -19.53
C GLU A 620 13.58 -20.30 -18.20
N LEU A 621 14.57 -20.17 -17.31
CA LEU A 621 14.42 -19.47 -16.03
C LEU A 621 14.02 -18.01 -16.23
N VAL A 622 14.68 -17.29 -17.13
CA VAL A 622 14.41 -15.87 -17.38
C VAL A 622 13.03 -15.68 -18.02
N GLU A 623 12.67 -16.51 -19.01
CA GLU A 623 11.37 -16.47 -19.69
C GLU A 623 10.20 -16.64 -18.69
N ASP A 624 10.26 -17.68 -17.86
CA ASP A 624 9.25 -17.96 -16.84
C ASP A 624 9.18 -16.84 -15.77
N VAL A 625 10.32 -16.26 -15.38
CA VAL A 625 10.37 -15.13 -14.43
C VAL A 625 9.72 -13.88 -15.03
N LEU A 626 10.00 -13.57 -16.30
CA LEU A 626 9.38 -12.44 -17.01
C LEU A 626 7.87 -12.65 -17.18
N PHE A 627 7.43 -13.89 -17.43
CA PHE A 627 6.02 -14.23 -17.42
C PHE A 627 5.36 -13.90 -16.07
N LEU A 628 5.95 -14.34 -14.94
CA LEU A 628 5.40 -14.07 -13.61
C LEU A 628 5.34 -12.57 -13.29
N PHE A 629 6.33 -11.78 -13.71
CA PHE A 629 6.27 -10.33 -13.58
C PHE A 629 5.11 -9.73 -14.36
N ASN A 630 4.87 -10.20 -15.60
CA ASN A 630 3.76 -9.75 -16.42
C ASN A 630 2.41 -10.15 -15.83
N LEU A 631 2.30 -11.34 -15.24
CA LEU A 631 1.09 -11.82 -14.58
C LEU A 631 0.75 -10.99 -13.34
N LEU A 632 1.74 -10.71 -12.49
CA LEU A 632 1.54 -10.06 -11.19
C LEU A 632 1.65 -8.52 -11.21
N GLN A 633 1.85 -7.90 -12.38
CA GLN A 633 2.09 -6.45 -12.50
C GLN A 633 0.95 -5.55 -11.97
N PHE A 634 -0.27 -6.09 -11.89
CA PHE A 634 -1.45 -5.37 -11.39
C PHE A 634 -1.52 -5.39 -9.86
N ASP A 635 -0.88 -6.37 -9.22
CA ASP A 635 -0.74 -6.46 -7.77
C ASP A 635 0.48 -5.71 -7.23
N PHE A 636 1.55 -5.60 -8.04
CA PHE A 636 2.84 -5.10 -7.58
C PHE A 636 3.53 -4.17 -8.57
N VAL A 637 4.15 -3.11 -8.04
CA VAL A 637 5.11 -2.29 -8.77
C VAL A 637 6.49 -2.89 -8.58
N PHE A 638 6.91 -3.75 -9.51
CA PHE A 638 8.17 -4.50 -9.36
C PHE A 638 9.42 -3.63 -9.47
N ILE A 639 9.40 -2.67 -10.38
CA ILE A 639 10.59 -1.90 -10.76
C ILE A 639 10.22 -0.44 -10.98
N LYS A 640 11.24 0.42 -10.98
CA LYS A 640 11.08 1.77 -11.49
C LYS A 640 10.93 1.71 -13.02
N PRO A 641 10.11 2.57 -13.64
CA PRO A 641 9.96 2.61 -15.09
C PRO A 641 11.22 3.02 -15.87
N CYS A 642 12.27 3.46 -15.19
CA CYS A 642 13.57 3.82 -15.75
C CYS A 642 14.62 2.69 -15.61
N ASP A 643 14.23 1.55 -15.04
CA ASP A 643 15.08 0.39 -14.84
C ASP A 643 14.62 -0.76 -15.76
N SER A 644 15.45 -1.79 -15.92
CA SER A 644 15.10 -2.99 -16.70
C SER A 644 14.83 -4.18 -15.79
N LEU A 645 13.81 -4.97 -16.13
CA LEU A 645 13.53 -6.25 -15.47
C LEU A 645 14.72 -7.20 -15.61
N ASP A 646 15.35 -7.26 -16.79
CA ASP A 646 16.47 -8.18 -17.07
C ASP A 646 17.64 -7.94 -16.10
N ASN A 647 18.01 -6.67 -15.88
CA ASN A 647 19.08 -6.31 -14.96
C ASN A 647 18.79 -6.76 -13.52
N ILE A 648 17.53 -6.71 -13.12
CA ILE A 648 17.10 -7.12 -11.78
C ILE A 648 17.09 -8.65 -11.66
N VAL A 649 16.62 -9.36 -12.69
CA VAL A 649 16.68 -10.82 -12.74
C VAL A 649 18.13 -11.30 -12.64
N GLU A 650 19.03 -10.70 -13.42
CA GLU A 650 20.46 -10.99 -13.35
C GLU A 650 21.07 -10.70 -11.98
N GLY A 651 20.70 -9.56 -11.38
CA GLY A 651 21.13 -9.24 -10.02
C GLY A 651 20.65 -10.24 -8.97
N VAL A 652 19.43 -10.78 -9.13
CA VAL A 652 18.88 -11.80 -8.24
C VAL A 652 19.56 -13.15 -8.44
N ILE A 653 19.79 -13.57 -9.70
CA ILE A 653 20.51 -14.80 -10.02
C ILE A 653 21.90 -14.78 -9.39
N ARG A 654 22.66 -13.69 -9.56
CA ARG A 654 23.97 -13.51 -8.90
C ARG A 654 23.86 -13.58 -7.38
N SER A 655 22.85 -12.95 -6.79
CA SER A 655 22.63 -13.06 -5.34
C SER A 655 22.32 -14.49 -4.89
N PHE A 656 21.71 -15.32 -5.74
CA PHE A 656 21.45 -16.74 -5.43
C PHE A 656 22.71 -17.60 -5.58
N GLU A 657 23.62 -17.23 -6.48
CA GLU A 657 24.96 -17.81 -6.56
C GLU A 657 25.78 -17.47 -5.30
N GLU A 658 25.77 -16.21 -4.87
CA GLU A 658 26.47 -15.75 -3.65
C GLU A 658 25.91 -16.38 -2.35
N GLU A 659 24.61 -16.70 -2.32
CA GLU A 659 23.95 -17.39 -1.20
C GLU A 659 24.09 -18.92 -1.28
N ASP A 660 24.85 -19.46 -2.24
CA ASP A 660 24.99 -20.89 -2.53
C ASP A 660 23.63 -21.61 -2.68
N ILE A 661 22.64 -20.95 -3.27
CA ILE A 661 21.32 -21.53 -3.57
C ILE A 661 21.37 -22.25 -4.93
N ILE A 662 22.01 -21.61 -5.90
CA ILE A 662 22.29 -22.17 -7.23
C ILE A 662 23.79 -22.22 -7.46
N LEU A 663 24.25 -23.22 -8.20
CA LEU A 663 25.64 -23.45 -8.55
C LEU A 663 25.77 -23.51 -10.07
N ILE A 664 26.79 -22.83 -10.61
CA ILE A 664 27.13 -22.89 -12.03
C ILE A 664 27.81 -24.24 -12.31
N ASP A 665 27.37 -24.93 -13.37
CA ASP A 665 28.01 -26.19 -13.77
C ASP A 665 29.31 -25.94 -14.55
N ASN A 666 30.43 -25.84 -13.81
CA ASN A 666 31.76 -25.50 -14.34
C ASN A 666 32.35 -26.55 -15.32
N MET A 667 31.77 -27.75 -15.43
CA MET A 667 32.25 -28.80 -16.34
C MET A 667 32.26 -28.34 -17.82
N LEU A 668 31.42 -27.36 -18.17
CA LEU A 668 31.35 -26.78 -19.52
C LEU A 668 32.33 -25.61 -19.73
N GLU A 669 32.95 -25.02 -18.70
CA GLU A 669 33.91 -23.91 -18.92
C GLU A 669 35.24 -24.38 -19.53
N GLU A 670 35.74 -25.55 -19.15
CA GLU A 670 36.94 -26.14 -19.74
C GLU A 670 36.68 -26.62 -21.18
N GLU A 671 35.53 -27.24 -21.46
CA GLU A 671 35.11 -27.53 -22.83
C GLU A 671 34.85 -26.26 -23.65
N ARG A 672 34.35 -25.18 -23.03
CA ARG A 672 34.11 -23.87 -23.66
C ARG A 672 35.42 -23.14 -23.98
N ARG A 673 36.40 -23.15 -23.08
CA ARG A 673 37.77 -22.67 -23.37
C ARG A 673 38.41 -23.49 -24.48
N SER A 674 38.25 -24.81 -24.44
CA SER A 674 38.81 -25.72 -25.45
C SER A 674 38.17 -25.52 -26.83
N ARG A 675 36.85 -25.35 -26.93
CA ARG A 675 36.14 -25.08 -28.20
C ARG A 675 36.39 -23.66 -28.73
N ASN A 676 36.51 -22.67 -27.84
CA ASN A 676 36.86 -21.31 -28.25
C ASN A 676 38.34 -21.22 -28.70
N MET A 677 39.26 -21.94 -28.04
CA MET A 677 40.64 -22.08 -28.50
C MET A 677 40.75 -22.85 -29.81
N ALA A 678 39.99 -23.93 -30.00
CA ALA A 678 39.94 -24.68 -31.27
C ALA A 678 39.49 -23.80 -32.44
N LYS A 679 38.49 -22.94 -32.23
CA LYS A 679 38.04 -21.95 -33.23
C LYS A 679 39.05 -20.83 -33.51
N HIS A 680 39.93 -20.52 -32.55
CA HIS A 680 41.05 -19.59 -32.75
C HIS A 680 42.24 -20.23 -33.49
N LEU A 681 42.29 -21.56 -33.60
CA LEU A 681 43.30 -22.28 -34.39
C LEU A 681 42.86 -22.49 -35.85
N ASP A 682 41.57 -22.36 -36.16
CA ASP A 682 41.02 -22.38 -37.53
C ASP A 682 41.18 -21.04 -38.29
N TYR A 683 42.06 -20.14 -37.81
CA TYR A 683 42.21 -18.76 -38.29
C TYR A 683 43.06 -18.60 -39.58
N ASP A 684 43.24 -19.65 -40.37
CA ASP A 684 44.04 -19.64 -41.60
C ASP A 684 43.20 -19.69 -42.90
N SER A 685 41.89 -19.37 -42.82
CA SER A 685 41.03 -19.30 -44.01
C SER A 685 40.40 -17.91 -44.15
N ASP A 686 40.86 -17.19 -45.16
CA ASP A 686 40.42 -15.87 -45.63
C ASP A 686 38.96 -15.89 -46.14
N ASP A 687 37.96 -15.84 -45.25
CA ASP A 687 36.58 -15.53 -45.66
C ASP A 687 35.86 -14.60 -44.67
N ASP A 688 35.53 -13.40 -45.17
CA ASP A 688 34.73 -12.34 -44.53
C ASP A 688 33.27 -12.77 -44.32
N TYR A 689 32.98 -13.48 -43.21
CA TYR A 689 31.61 -13.71 -42.75
C TYR A 689 31.34 -13.07 -41.38
N GLN A 690 30.29 -12.25 -41.33
CA GLN A 690 29.68 -11.72 -40.10
C GLN A 690 29.54 -12.82 -39.04
N GLN A 691 30.36 -12.72 -38.00
CA GLN A 691 30.41 -13.70 -36.93
C GLN A 691 29.17 -13.53 -36.03
N SER A 692 28.19 -14.42 -36.18
CA SER A 692 27.10 -14.55 -35.22
C SER A 692 27.66 -15.11 -33.91
N TYR A 693 27.72 -14.28 -32.88
CA TYR A 693 28.00 -14.75 -31.52
C TYR A 693 26.88 -15.73 -31.12
N VAL A 694 27.16 -17.04 -31.16
CA VAL A 694 26.24 -18.04 -30.62
C VAL A 694 26.28 -17.92 -29.09
N GLU A 695 25.25 -17.31 -28.52
CA GLU A 695 25.08 -17.17 -27.08
C GLU A 695 24.77 -18.55 -26.46
N VAL A 696 25.82 -19.20 -25.93
CA VAL A 696 25.73 -20.50 -25.25
C VAL A 696 24.96 -20.32 -23.94
N ASP A 697 23.85 -21.03 -23.81
CA ASP A 697 23.00 -21.00 -22.63
C ASP A 697 23.73 -21.52 -21.39
N THR A 698 23.61 -20.80 -20.27
CA THR A 698 24.25 -21.16 -19.00
C THR A 698 23.33 -22.09 -18.24
N GLN A 699 23.88 -23.18 -17.69
CA GLN A 699 23.12 -24.18 -16.95
C GLN A 699 23.43 -24.12 -15.46
N TYR A 700 22.38 -24.11 -14.64
CA TYR A 700 22.45 -24.05 -13.18
C TYR A 700 22.05 -25.38 -12.54
N ARG A 701 22.60 -25.66 -11.35
CA ARG A 701 22.18 -26.75 -10.45
C ARG A 701 21.77 -26.17 -9.10
N VAL A 702 20.71 -26.70 -8.50
CA VAL A 702 20.27 -26.27 -7.16
C VAL A 702 21.08 -26.96 -6.08
N ASN A 703 21.52 -26.21 -5.08
CA ASN A 703 22.27 -26.74 -3.95
C ASN A 703 21.35 -27.52 -3.00
N THR A 704 21.72 -28.76 -2.66
CA THR A 704 20.94 -29.66 -1.78
C THR A 704 21.20 -29.45 -0.28
N ASN A 705 22.05 -28.48 0.08
CA ASN A 705 22.29 -28.11 1.47
C ASN A 705 20.99 -27.70 2.19
N VAL A 706 20.78 -28.21 3.41
CA VAL A 706 19.57 -27.93 4.22
C VAL A 706 19.33 -26.42 4.40
N SER A 707 20.39 -25.64 4.57
CA SER A 707 20.28 -24.17 4.71
C SER A 707 19.79 -23.51 3.41
N SER A 708 20.36 -23.90 2.26
CA SER A 708 19.99 -23.36 0.94
C SER A 708 18.54 -23.72 0.59
N LEU A 709 18.13 -24.96 0.83
CA LEU A 709 16.75 -25.41 0.62
C LEU A 709 15.76 -24.68 1.54
N ASN A 710 16.12 -24.43 2.80
CA ASN A 710 15.28 -23.65 3.72
C ASN A 710 15.15 -22.19 3.28
N ASN A 711 16.22 -21.57 2.78
CA ASN A 711 16.16 -20.21 2.22
C ASN A 711 15.29 -20.17 0.96
N LEU A 712 15.43 -21.16 0.07
CA LEU A 712 14.64 -21.26 -1.15
C LEU A 712 13.14 -21.45 -0.82
N LYS A 713 12.80 -22.34 0.12
CA LYS A 713 11.42 -22.51 0.64
C LYS A 713 10.87 -21.23 1.25
N PHE A 714 11.70 -20.53 2.03
CA PHE A 714 11.33 -19.23 2.60
C PHE A 714 11.04 -18.19 1.50
N TYR A 715 11.91 -18.03 0.50
CA TYR A 715 11.68 -17.10 -0.60
C TYR A 715 10.41 -17.47 -1.38
N ARG A 716 10.15 -18.76 -1.65
CA ARG A 716 8.90 -19.22 -2.28
C ARG A 716 7.66 -18.79 -1.50
N SER A 717 7.67 -18.96 -0.18
CA SER A 717 6.48 -18.69 0.66
C SER A 717 5.97 -17.25 0.60
N VAL A 718 6.82 -16.28 0.22
CA VAL A 718 6.48 -14.85 0.21
C VAL A 718 5.43 -14.51 -0.84
N MET A 719 5.57 -15.02 -2.07
CA MET A 719 4.66 -14.71 -3.18
C MET A 719 3.65 -15.83 -3.48
N MET A 720 3.83 -17.00 -2.87
CA MET A 720 2.95 -18.16 -3.05
C MET A 720 1.46 -17.87 -2.84
N PRO A 721 1.02 -17.12 -1.79
CA PRO A 721 -0.41 -16.87 -1.58
C PRO A 721 -1.10 -16.13 -2.75
N TYR A 722 -0.35 -15.27 -3.45
CA TYR A 722 -0.89 -14.52 -4.57
C TYR A 722 -1.02 -15.39 -5.81
N LEU A 723 -0.08 -16.31 -6.04
CA LEU A 723 -0.17 -17.27 -7.13
C LEU A 723 -1.26 -18.31 -6.88
N GLU A 724 -1.46 -18.78 -5.64
CA GLU A 724 -2.60 -19.63 -5.30
C GLU A 724 -3.93 -18.95 -5.63
N CYS A 725 -4.08 -17.68 -5.23
CA CYS A 725 -5.28 -16.91 -5.56
C CYS A 725 -5.48 -16.75 -7.09
N MET A 726 -4.41 -16.58 -7.85
CA MET A 726 -4.49 -16.48 -9.31
C MET A 726 -4.82 -17.82 -9.97
N ALA A 727 -4.26 -18.93 -9.49
CA ALA A 727 -4.58 -20.26 -9.98
C ALA A 727 -6.06 -20.61 -9.75
N GLU A 728 -6.57 -20.36 -8.54
CA GLU A 728 -7.98 -20.54 -8.21
C GLU A 728 -8.91 -19.65 -9.04
N SER A 729 -8.49 -18.39 -9.29
CA SER A 729 -9.23 -17.51 -10.19
C SER A 729 -9.29 -18.08 -11.61
N ALA A 730 -8.16 -18.55 -12.16
CA ALA A 730 -8.10 -19.13 -13.50
C ALA A 730 -8.94 -20.42 -13.61
N GLY A 731 -8.81 -21.33 -12.64
CA GLY A 731 -9.60 -22.56 -12.57
C GLY A 731 -11.10 -22.30 -12.45
N SER A 732 -11.51 -21.27 -11.70
CA SER A 732 -12.92 -20.88 -11.61
C SER A 732 -13.50 -20.45 -12.95
N PHE A 733 -12.73 -19.76 -13.80
CA PHE A 733 -13.18 -19.42 -15.16
C PHE A 733 -13.29 -20.63 -16.07
N LEU A 734 -12.48 -21.68 -15.88
CA LEU A 734 -12.61 -22.94 -16.62
C LEU A 734 -13.86 -23.73 -16.22
N ALA A 735 -14.28 -23.60 -14.96
CA ALA A 735 -15.48 -24.25 -14.44
C ALA A 735 -16.79 -23.51 -14.81
N LEU A 736 -16.71 -22.33 -15.45
CA LEU A 736 -17.90 -21.57 -15.84
C LEU A 736 -18.69 -22.29 -16.94
N SER A 737 -19.96 -22.58 -16.65
CA SER A 737 -20.91 -23.08 -17.64
C SER A 737 -21.46 -22.00 -18.58
N GLU A 738 -21.43 -20.73 -18.16
CA GLU A 738 -21.94 -19.57 -18.89
C GLU A 738 -20.80 -18.74 -19.50
N SER A 739 -21.03 -18.19 -20.69
CA SER A 739 -20.02 -17.38 -21.41
C SER A 739 -19.84 -15.96 -20.85
N SER A 740 -20.73 -15.50 -19.96
CA SER A 740 -20.66 -14.17 -19.35
C SER A 740 -21.18 -14.16 -17.92
N VAL A 741 -20.44 -13.53 -16.98
CA VAL A 741 -20.86 -13.40 -15.57
C VAL A 741 -20.60 -11.97 -15.07
N THR A 742 -21.37 -11.51 -14.08
CA THR A 742 -21.07 -10.22 -13.44
C THR A 742 -19.85 -10.32 -12.51
N GLU A 743 -19.00 -9.29 -12.48
CA GLU A 743 -17.77 -9.29 -11.67
C GLU A 743 -18.07 -9.62 -10.19
N ARG A 744 -19.16 -9.06 -9.64
CA ARG A 744 -19.48 -9.20 -8.22
C ARG A 744 -19.91 -10.62 -7.85
N GLU A 745 -20.72 -11.26 -8.68
CA GLU A 745 -21.17 -12.63 -8.45
C GLU A 745 -20.00 -13.59 -8.59
N HIS A 746 -19.18 -13.42 -9.63
CA HIS A 746 -18.04 -14.30 -9.85
C HIS A 746 -16.98 -14.20 -8.75
N ILE A 747 -16.69 -13.00 -8.23
CA ILE A 747 -15.81 -12.84 -7.06
C ILE A 747 -16.35 -13.63 -5.86
N GLN A 748 -17.66 -13.61 -5.61
CA GLN A 748 -18.23 -14.35 -4.49
C GLN A 748 -18.13 -15.87 -4.69
N THR A 749 -18.30 -16.35 -5.92
CA THR A 749 -18.09 -17.76 -6.27
C THR A 749 -16.65 -18.18 -6.01
N ILE A 750 -15.66 -17.42 -6.48
CA ILE A 750 -14.24 -17.71 -6.25
C ILE A 750 -13.93 -17.72 -4.75
N LEU A 751 -14.40 -16.73 -3.99
CA LEU A 751 -14.18 -16.68 -2.54
C LEU A 751 -14.75 -17.90 -1.82
N ASN A 752 -15.95 -18.36 -2.19
CA ASN A 752 -16.55 -19.56 -1.60
C ASN A 752 -15.73 -20.81 -1.94
N GLN A 753 -15.30 -20.96 -3.21
CA GLN A 753 -14.46 -22.07 -3.63
C GLN A 753 -13.13 -22.10 -2.88
N MET A 754 -12.48 -20.94 -2.72
CA MET A 754 -11.22 -20.84 -1.98
C MET A 754 -11.41 -21.18 -0.49
N HIS A 755 -12.56 -20.85 0.10
CA HIS A 755 -12.86 -21.26 1.47
C HIS A 755 -13.00 -22.78 1.58
N GLU A 756 -13.72 -23.43 0.66
CA GLU A 756 -13.88 -24.89 0.61
C GLU A 756 -12.53 -25.59 0.38
N ASN A 757 -11.74 -25.14 -0.61
CA ASN A 757 -10.42 -25.70 -0.92
C ASN A 757 -9.43 -25.53 0.23
N LEU A 758 -9.56 -24.47 1.04
CA LEU A 758 -8.75 -24.28 2.26
C LEU A 758 -9.15 -25.26 3.36
N GLU A 759 -10.44 -25.54 3.53
CA GLU A 759 -10.94 -26.53 4.51
C GLU A 759 -10.55 -27.97 4.12
N GLU A 760 -10.52 -28.27 2.82
CA GLU A 760 -10.08 -29.56 2.27
C GLU A 760 -8.55 -29.73 2.27
N GLY A 761 -7.79 -28.65 2.51
CA GLY A 761 -6.32 -28.65 2.53
C GLY A 761 -5.67 -28.60 1.14
N ILE A 762 -6.45 -28.32 0.09
CA ILE A 762 -5.95 -28.06 -1.26
C ILE A 762 -5.17 -26.74 -1.29
N LEU A 763 -5.70 -25.71 -0.63
CA LEU A 763 -5.01 -24.44 -0.43
C LEU A 763 -4.17 -24.47 0.85
N SER A 764 -2.92 -24.01 0.74
CA SER A 764 -1.99 -23.98 1.87
C SER A 764 -2.02 -22.65 2.65
N TYR A 765 -2.46 -21.57 2.00
CA TYR A 765 -2.33 -20.21 2.54
C TYR A 765 -3.70 -19.54 2.68
N GLY A 766 -4.21 -19.45 3.90
CA GLY A 766 -5.50 -18.80 4.17
C GLY A 766 -5.53 -17.29 3.85
N GLU A 767 -4.36 -16.63 3.80
CA GLU A 767 -4.26 -15.25 3.35
C GLU A 767 -4.36 -15.05 1.82
N SER A 768 -4.41 -16.13 1.04
CA SER A 768 -4.67 -16.07 -0.42
C SER A 768 -6.06 -15.50 -0.73
N ILE A 769 -7.01 -15.65 0.21
CA ILE A 769 -8.40 -15.20 0.08
C ILE A 769 -8.44 -13.66 0.14
N SER A 770 -8.33 -13.03 -1.03
CA SER A 770 -8.25 -11.58 -1.18
C SER A 770 -9.01 -11.08 -2.40
N VAL A 771 -10.08 -10.32 -2.18
CA VAL A 771 -10.86 -9.66 -3.24
C VAL A 771 -10.00 -8.80 -4.16
N ASP A 772 -9.02 -8.06 -3.62
CA ASP A 772 -8.18 -7.19 -4.45
C ASP A 772 -7.32 -8.00 -5.42
N THR A 773 -6.75 -9.12 -4.96
CA THR A 773 -5.91 -10.00 -5.78
C THR A 773 -6.74 -10.71 -6.86
N ILE A 774 -7.97 -11.14 -6.55
CA ILE A 774 -8.93 -11.69 -7.54
C ILE A 774 -9.25 -10.64 -8.62
N LYS A 775 -9.50 -9.38 -8.24
CA LYS A 775 -9.76 -8.33 -9.24
C LYS A 775 -8.55 -8.04 -10.12
N HIS A 776 -7.35 -8.11 -9.57
CA HIS A 776 -6.12 -7.93 -10.33
C HIS A 776 -5.85 -9.11 -11.27
N SER A 777 -6.23 -10.34 -10.89
CA SER A 777 -6.15 -11.50 -11.79
C SER A 777 -7.04 -11.31 -13.03
N PHE A 778 -8.24 -10.73 -12.88
CA PHE A 778 -9.09 -10.44 -14.04
C PHE A 778 -8.44 -9.46 -15.03
N LEU A 779 -7.76 -8.43 -14.52
CA LEU A 779 -7.00 -7.48 -15.35
C LEU A 779 -5.79 -8.15 -16.02
N ALA A 780 -5.13 -9.07 -15.32
CA ALA A 780 -4.05 -9.87 -15.90
C ALA A 780 -4.57 -10.72 -17.05
N PHE A 781 -5.66 -11.47 -16.84
CA PHE A 781 -6.29 -12.32 -17.87
C PHE A 781 -6.82 -11.51 -19.05
N GLU A 782 -7.31 -10.29 -18.83
CA GLU A 782 -7.68 -9.36 -19.91
C GLU A 782 -6.45 -8.95 -20.74
N LYS A 783 -5.32 -8.64 -20.10
CA LYS A 783 -4.08 -8.30 -20.81
C LYS A 783 -3.53 -9.45 -21.65
N PHE A 784 -3.67 -10.69 -21.17
CA PHE A 784 -3.31 -11.90 -21.92
C PHE A 784 -4.37 -12.31 -22.95
N ASN A 785 -5.40 -11.46 -23.19
CA ASN A 785 -6.51 -11.72 -24.11
C ASN A 785 -7.37 -12.96 -23.76
N CYS A 786 -7.26 -13.50 -22.54
CA CYS A 786 -8.08 -14.63 -22.08
C CYS A 786 -9.49 -14.18 -21.67
N LEU A 787 -9.63 -12.93 -21.23
CA LEU A 787 -10.88 -12.36 -20.72
C LEU A 787 -11.21 -11.04 -21.44
N GLN A 788 -12.49 -10.76 -21.65
CA GLN A 788 -12.98 -9.45 -22.07
C GLN A 788 -13.82 -8.82 -20.96
N ILE A 789 -13.44 -7.64 -20.48
CA ILE A 789 -14.19 -6.91 -19.45
C ILE A 789 -15.01 -5.80 -20.12
N THR A 790 -16.32 -5.90 -20.03
CA THR A 790 -17.25 -4.88 -20.54
C THR A 790 -17.93 -4.16 -19.38
N THR A 791 -18.05 -2.82 -19.47
CA THR A 791 -18.74 -2.03 -18.45
C THR A 791 -19.97 -1.36 -19.08
N LYS A 792 -21.16 -1.71 -18.59
CA LYS A 792 -22.43 -1.04 -18.95
C LYS A 792 -23.13 -0.60 -17.66
N ASP A 793 -23.56 0.66 -17.60
CA ASP A 793 -24.27 1.24 -16.44
C ASP A 793 -23.60 1.00 -15.07
N ASN A 794 -22.27 1.14 -15.02
CA ASN A 794 -21.42 0.85 -13.84
C ASN A 794 -21.42 -0.62 -13.37
N ILE A 795 -21.96 -1.53 -14.17
CA ILE A 795 -21.88 -2.98 -13.96
C ILE A 795 -20.81 -3.53 -14.90
N LYS A 796 -19.85 -4.25 -14.33
CA LYS A 796 -18.79 -4.94 -15.06
C LYS A 796 -19.19 -6.38 -15.32
N THR A 797 -19.19 -6.77 -16.59
CA THR A 797 -19.46 -8.11 -17.09
C THR A 797 -18.17 -8.71 -17.66
N LEU A 798 -17.89 -9.95 -17.28
CA LEU A 798 -16.69 -10.70 -17.64
C LEU A 798 -17.08 -11.78 -18.65
N CYS A 799 -16.43 -11.80 -19.81
CA CYS A 799 -16.65 -12.80 -20.85
C CYS A 799 -15.34 -13.53 -21.18
N VAL A 800 -15.36 -14.86 -21.29
CA VAL A 800 -14.17 -15.65 -21.65
C VAL A 800 -14.02 -15.67 -23.17
N ASN A 801 -12.82 -15.35 -23.67
CA ASN A 801 -12.53 -15.34 -25.10
C ASN A 801 -12.24 -16.76 -25.60
N ASN A 802 -13.27 -17.46 -26.09
CA ASN A 802 -13.14 -18.78 -26.72
C ASN A 802 -13.07 -18.70 -28.25
N GLN A 803 -12.19 -17.86 -28.82
CA GLN A 803 -11.98 -17.81 -30.27
C GLN A 803 -10.59 -18.32 -30.67
N SER A 804 -10.60 -19.45 -31.37
CA SER A 804 -9.48 -20.08 -32.07
C SER A 804 -8.98 -19.23 -33.24
N SER A 805 -7.68 -18.91 -33.25
CA SER A 805 -6.73 -19.16 -34.36
C SER A 805 -5.55 -18.20 -34.26
N GLU A 806 -4.38 -18.78 -33.99
CA GLU A 806 -3.05 -18.27 -34.35
C GLU A 806 -2.64 -16.91 -33.75
N LEU A 807 -2.43 -16.88 -32.43
CA LEU A 807 -1.33 -16.18 -31.69
C LEU A 807 -1.63 -15.83 -30.22
N ASN A 808 -2.77 -16.22 -29.63
CA ASN A 808 -3.01 -16.09 -28.19
C ASN A 808 -3.57 -17.39 -27.61
N GLU A 809 -2.84 -17.98 -26.66
CA GLU A 809 -3.20 -19.19 -25.95
C GLU A 809 -4.46 -18.98 -25.09
N GLY A 810 -5.39 -19.95 -25.09
CA GLY A 810 -6.66 -19.85 -24.37
C GLY A 810 -6.50 -19.89 -22.84
N MET A 811 -7.60 -19.60 -22.12
CA MET A 811 -7.65 -19.63 -20.65
C MET A 811 -7.16 -20.97 -20.04
N GLN A 812 -7.34 -22.08 -20.76
CA GLN A 812 -6.89 -23.40 -20.33
C GLN A 812 -5.36 -23.49 -20.23
N VAL A 813 -4.64 -23.04 -21.26
CA VAL A 813 -3.16 -23.06 -21.27
C VAL A 813 -2.63 -22.15 -20.17
N MET A 814 -3.23 -20.97 -19.99
CA MET A 814 -2.88 -20.05 -18.90
C MET A 814 -3.09 -20.69 -17.53
N SER A 815 -4.23 -21.36 -17.30
CA SER A 815 -4.51 -22.05 -16.04
C SER A 815 -3.53 -23.18 -15.79
N GLU A 816 -3.32 -24.07 -16.77
CA GLU A 816 -2.37 -25.19 -16.67
C GLU A 816 -0.95 -24.69 -16.36
N TYR A 817 -0.52 -23.62 -17.02
CA TYR A 817 0.79 -23.04 -16.84
C TYR A 817 0.95 -22.34 -15.48
N ILE A 818 -0.07 -21.63 -14.97
CA ILE A 818 -0.07 -21.05 -13.61
C ILE A 818 -0.04 -22.16 -12.57
N GLU A 819 -0.81 -23.24 -12.77
CA GLU A 819 -0.85 -24.39 -11.87
C GLU A 819 0.51 -25.07 -11.72
N GLU A 820 1.37 -25.09 -12.73
CA GLU A 820 2.73 -25.63 -12.60
C GLU A 820 3.58 -24.93 -11.54
N PHE A 821 3.36 -23.64 -11.31
CA PHE A 821 4.03 -22.90 -10.23
C PHE A 821 3.42 -23.18 -8.84
N VAL A 822 2.14 -23.55 -8.81
CA VAL A 822 1.37 -23.74 -7.57
C VAL A 822 1.41 -25.17 -7.08
N LYS A 823 1.46 -26.17 -7.98
CA LYS A 823 1.41 -27.61 -7.66
C LYS A 823 2.26 -27.93 -6.45
N GLN A 824 1.58 -28.37 -5.38
CA GLN A 824 2.21 -28.65 -4.11
C GLN A 824 3.20 -29.79 -4.28
N ILE A 825 4.45 -29.53 -3.90
CA ILE A 825 5.38 -30.56 -3.47
C ILE A 825 4.94 -30.92 -2.05
N ASN A 826 3.98 -31.84 -1.95
CA ASN A 826 3.65 -32.49 -0.68
C ASN A 826 4.70 -33.55 -0.36
#